data_AF-A0A924N5R0-F1
#
_entry.id   AF-A0A924N5R0-F1
#
_cell.length_a   1.000
_cell.length_b   1.000
_cell.length_c   1.000
_cell.angle_alpha   90.00
_cell.angle_beta   90.00
_cell.angle_gamma   90.00
#
_symmetry.space_group_name_H-M   'P 1'
#
loop_
_entity.id
_entity.type
_entity.pdbx_description
1 polymer ?
#
loop_
_entity_poly.entity_id
_entity_poly.type
_entity_poly.pdbx_seq_one_letter_code
_entity_poly.pdbx_strand_id
1 'polypeptide(L)'
;MNRSHHTIADAGLDAGRRSDSIGRRGALAASSCLAGIAASALIGLSSVMALATAAQAQTLPTGGAVTAGGATIATAPGAMTINQSTQNAAINWQSFSIGQGGSVVFIQPNSGSVALNRVVGPDASAILGSLTSNGQVFLINPNGVLFGQGAQVNVGGLVASTLAMTDSDFMAGNYRFSGSGGVVRNQGNIIATGGNVALLGGQVSNEGLIRANLGTIALASGEVITLDVAGDGLLNVVVDKGAANALIQNSGMLQADGGRVVITAQGAGDLLRTVVNNTGVIQARTIGQRNGTIQLLGDMTSGTLNVDGTLDASAPGGGGGGSIKTSAAIVNIAPTAQITAAAPTGVAGIWQIESADFTIGAGGNISGATLSARLVTTNVTISTRAAVSASSTGDILVNDAIAWTASSTPTTLTLNSRRDVNINAAISATKGNFVACCGRDVSVKGAITTVNGSVLLNAGQNVTVFHTITTTDGNIALCAGHDVHIDGAVTLTRGSTIPAQSLGLPVGLTLIAGAGGTGPGVGAGTIIFSPLAPRVTVTATPVTINYNPVAYATPSAFATRFTLTEGAALTQRMLLFPDGSRVFNGGTATTLSGFRTTAVSGLPTGVTLVTGPGASATFDSATVGDDIGITYSGYSLAGANASQYALADFCCVSNQRTQGTISAAPVTTPPVTPPVTPPVVPPIVPPVTPPVTPPVTPPVAPPVTPPVTPPVTPPVTPPVVPPVTTPPVTPPVTTPPVTPPVTPPAATPAVFYPLVTPTPISATSSDLAFNVVGGGVRMPPYETARVSPSVEEVVRPMERAAPVAPAAPRPMQVPVYPRKQDRN
;
A
#
# COMPACT_ATOMS: atom_id res chain seq x y z
N MET A 1 -13.20 -11.42 55.07
CA MET A 1 -12.90 -11.98 56.42
C MET A 1 -12.23 -13.36 56.25
N ASN A 2 -11.74 -13.91 57.35
CA ASN A 2 -10.96 -15.14 57.53
C ASN A 2 -11.35 -16.40 56.70
N ARG A 3 -10.31 -17.11 56.18
CA ARG A 3 -9.93 -18.54 56.44
C ARG A 3 -10.94 -19.70 56.17
N SER A 4 -10.50 -20.95 55.92
CA SER A 4 -9.15 -21.55 55.74
C SER A 4 -9.18 -22.95 55.07
N HIS A 5 -7.98 -23.49 54.82
CA HIS A 5 -7.58 -24.90 54.60
C HIS A 5 -7.32 -25.37 53.17
N HIS A 6 -6.03 -25.49 52.81
CA HIS A 6 -5.36 -26.78 52.99
C HIS A 6 -3.86 -26.58 53.31
N THR A 7 -3.21 -27.63 53.82
CA THR A 7 -1.81 -27.62 54.27
C THR A 7 -1.09 -28.86 53.77
N ILE A 8 0.17 -28.70 53.33
CA ILE A 8 1.30 -29.61 53.48
C ILE A 8 2.56 -28.76 53.26
N ALA A 9 3.68 -29.14 53.88
CA ALA A 9 4.91 -28.35 53.90
C ALA A 9 6.10 -29.18 53.39
N ASP A 10 7.17 -28.49 52.97
CA ASP A 10 8.51 -28.82 53.45
C ASP A 10 9.41 -27.57 53.48
N ALA A 11 10.56 -27.68 54.15
CA ALA A 11 11.56 -26.61 54.34
C ALA A 11 12.75 -26.73 53.36
N GLY A 12 13.69 -25.79 53.24
CA GLY A 12 13.88 -24.51 53.93
C GLY A 12 15.06 -23.70 53.33
N LEU A 13 15.28 -22.49 53.85
CA LEU A 13 16.38 -21.57 53.51
C LEU A 13 17.70 -22.02 54.18
N ASP A 14 18.91 -21.51 53.89
CA ASP A 14 19.31 -20.09 53.82
C ASP A 14 20.70 -19.86 53.16
N ALA A 15 21.13 -18.60 53.04
CA ALA A 15 22.37 -18.16 52.41
C ALA A 15 23.43 -17.61 53.40
N GLY A 16 24.72 -17.66 53.04
CA GLY A 16 25.82 -17.18 53.90
C GLY A 16 27.05 -16.68 53.13
N ARG A 17 27.70 -15.61 53.62
CA ARG A 17 28.83 -14.92 52.96
C ARG A 17 30.19 -15.20 53.62
N ARG A 18 31.20 -15.37 52.75
CA ARG A 18 32.61 -14.90 52.85
C ARG A 18 33.57 -15.41 53.95
N SER A 19 34.84 -15.43 53.51
CA SER A 19 36.09 -15.11 54.24
C SER A 19 36.95 -16.22 54.86
N ASP A 20 38.19 -16.25 54.34
CA ASP A 20 39.47 -16.33 55.06
C ASP A 20 39.93 -17.61 55.79
N SER A 21 40.69 -18.40 55.02
CA SER A 21 42.14 -18.62 55.25
C SER A 21 42.64 -19.87 56.00
N ILE A 22 43.94 -20.16 55.77
CA ILE A 22 44.85 -21.05 56.52
C ILE A 22 44.51 -22.56 56.56
N GLY A 23 45.08 -23.28 55.58
CA GLY A 23 46.20 -24.19 55.88
C GLY A 23 45.93 -25.67 56.19
N ARG A 24 46.52 -26.55 55.36
CA ARG A 24 47.05 -27.86 55.82
C ARG A 24 48.31 -28.25 55.04
N ARG A 25 49.25 -28.90 55.73
CA ARG A 25 50.51 -29.47 55.19
C ARG A 25 50.36 -30.99 54.99
N GLY A 26 51.23 -31.59 54.18
CA GLY A 26 51.23 -33.04 53.85
C GLY A 26 51.23 -33.25 52.34
N ALA A 27 52.33 -33.09 51.59
CA ALA A 27 53.68 -33.64 51.75
C ALA A 27 53.73 -35.17 51.60
N LEU A 28 54.23 -35.63 50.43
CA LEU A 28 54.90 -36.93 50.25
C LEU A 28 55.87 -36.84 49.05
N ALA A 29 56.82 -37.78 48.99
CA ALA A 29 58.12 -37.60 48.34
C ALA A 29 58.14 -37.73 46.81
N ALA A 30 59.26 -37.28 46.22
CA ALA A 30 59.66 -37.50 44.84
C ALA A 30 61.00 -38.27 44.78
N SER A 31 61.49 -38.49 43.55
CA SER A 31 62.85 -38.94 43.17
C SER A 31 63.20 -40.43 43.31
N SER A 32 63.51 -41.05 42.17
CA SER A 32 64.87 -41.56 41.84
C SER A 32 64.90 -42.11 40.40
N CYS A 33 66.01 -42.10 39.64
CA CYS A 33 67.28 -41.36 39.70
C CYS A 33 68.03 -41.53 38.35
N LEU A 34 69.28 -41.03 38.26
CA LEU A 34 70.29 -41.27 37.20
C LEU A 34 70.06 -40.50 35.87
N ALA A 35 71.09 -39.95 35.20
CA ALA A 35 72.44 -39.56 35.65
C ALA A 35 72.94 -38.41 34.74
N GLY A 36 73.85 -37.56 35.23
CA GLY A 36 74.42 -36.44 34.46
C GLY A 36 75.92 -36.60 34.16
N ILE A 37 76.49 -35.64 33.43
CA ILE A 37 77.94 -35.35 33.34
C ILE A 37 78.13 -33.88 32.92
N ALA A 38 79.33 -33.32 33.19
CA ALA A 38 79.60 -31.88 33.16
C ALA A 38 79.99 -31.31 31.77
N ALA A 39 80.10 -29.97 31.72
CA ALA A 39 80.32 -29.18 30.50
C ALA A 39 81.78 -29.11 30.00
N SER A 40 81.96 -28.76 28.72
CA SER A 40 83.13 -27.98 28.23
C SER A 40 82.96 -27.40 26.82
N ALA A 41 83.58 -26.23 26.63
CA ALA A 41 84.04 -25.61 25.37
C ALA A 41 83.04 -25.08 24.31
N LEU A 42 83.43 -23.95 23.72
CA LEU A 42 82.81 -23.29 22.56
C LEU A 42 83.38 -23.84 21.24
N ILE A 43 82.57 -23.87 20.18
CA ILE A 43 82.77 -23.19 18.88
C ILE A 43 81.64 -23.62 17.93
N GLY A 44 80.92 -22.67 17.32
CA GLY A 44 79.82 -22.98 16.40
C GLY A 44 78.76 -21.90 16.21
N LEU A 45 79.13 -20.72 15.70
CA LEU A 45 78.13 -19.74 15.23
C LEU A 45 77.57 -20.19 13.86
N SER A 46 76.28 -20.57 13.77
CA SER A 46 75.44 -20.42 12.54
C SER A 46 74.04 -21.07 12.62
N SER A 47 73.25 -20.85 13.68
CA SER A 47 71.84 -21.34 13.70
C SER A 47 70.90 -20.50 14.58
N VAL A 48 70.82 -19.19 14.32
CA VAL A 48 69.82 -18.27 14.91
C VAL A 48 69.13 -17.50 13.78
N MET A 49 67.86 -17.14 13.96
CA MET A 49 66.94 -16.54 12.97
C MET A 49 66.46 -17.49 11.85
N ALA A 50 65.53 -18.37 12.21
CA ALA A 50 64.57 -18.95 11.25
C ALA A 50 63.16 -19.20 11.86
N LEU A 51 62.80 -18.55 12.99
CA LEU A 51 61.38 -18.42 13.36
C LEU A 51 60.74 -17.35 12.44
N ALA A 52 60.48 -17.75 11.21
CA ALA A 52 59.58 -17.01 10.35
C ALA A 52 58.17 -17.10 10.95
N THR A 53 57.77 -16.08 11.71
CA THR A 53 56.36 -15.83 11.98
C THR A 53 55.68 -15.62 10.65
N ALA A 54 55.00 -16.66 10.13
CA ALA A 54 54.17 -16.54 8.95
C ALA A 54 53.10 -15.49 9.25
N ALA A 55 53.30 -14.28 8.72
CA ALA A 55 52.32 -13.23 8.81
C ALA A 55 51.07 -13.74 8.08
N GLN A 56 50.02 -14.03 8.83
CA GLN A 56 48.73 -14.46 8.31
C GLN A 56 48.29 -13.43 7.27
N ALA A 57 48.37 -13.79 5.99
CA ALA A 57 48.08 -12.88 4.90
C ALA A 57 46.60 -12.52 4.96
N GLN A 58 46.29 -11.34 5.50
CA GLN A 58 44.91 -10.91 5.72
C GLN A 58 44.19 -10.89 4.38
N THR A 59 43.06 -11.59 4.31
CA THR A 59 42.30 -11.73 3.07
C THR A 59 41.89 -10.36 2.56
N LEU A 60 42.23 -10.07 1.31
CA LEU A 60 41.82 -8.87 0.58
C LEU A 60 41.23 -9.32 -0.77
N PRO A 61 40.51 -8.44 -1.49
CA PRO A 61 40.05 -8.73 -2.85
C PRO A 61 41.20 -9.14 -3.79
N THR A 62 40.93 -10.03 -4.75
CA THR A 62 41.94 -10.57 -5.67
C THR A 62 41.45 -10.60 -7.13
N GLY A 63 42.39 -10.52 -8.08
CA GLY A 63 42.08 -10.55 -9.51
C GLY A 63 41.26 -9.36 -10.00
N GLY A 64 41.46 -8.17 -9.42
CA GLY A 64 40.74 -6.96 -9.80
C GLY A 64 41.15 -6.42 -11.17
N ALA A 65 40.18 -6.29 -12.08
CA ALA A 65 40.35 -5.76 -13.43
C ALA A 65 39.24 -4.74 -13.75
N VAL A 66 39.63 -3.52 -14.11
CA VAL A 66 38.70 -2.44 -14.47
C VAL A 66 38.11 -2.72 -15.86
N THR A 67 36.79 -2.76 -15.98
CA THR A 67 36.06 -3.04 -17.23
C THR A 67 35.38 -1.80 -17.82
N ALA A 68 35.03 -0.81 -16.98
CA ALA A 68 34.49 0.48 -17.42
C ALA A 68 34.95 1.62 -16.50
N GLY A 69 35.03 2.84 -17.05
CA GLY A 69 35.55 4.00 -16.32
C GLY A 69 37.07 3.92 -16.09
N GLY A 70 37.53 4.52 -14.99
CA GLY A 70 38.94 4.54 -14.60
C GLY A 70 39.12 4.41 -13.09
N ALA A 71 39.96 3.45 -12.68
CA ALA A 71 40.43 3.30 -11.31
C ALA A 71 41.83 2.66 -11.27
N THR A 72 42.58 2.87 -10.20
CA THR A 72 43.84 2.17 -9.91
C THR A 72 43.75 1.45 -8.56
N ILE A 73 44.27 0.22 -8.52
CA ILE A 73 44.20 -0.66 -7.34
C ILE A 73 45.61 -0.76 -6.74
N ALA A 74 45.81 -0.20 -5.55
CA ALA A 74 47.04 -0.31 -4.79
C ALA A 74 46.84 -1.27 -3.61
N THR A 75 47.78 -2.19 -3.38
CA THR A 75 47.71 -3.19 -2.29
C THR A 75 48.96 -3.11 -1.43
N ALA A 76 48.77 -3.18 -0.12
CA ALA A 76 49.78 -3.20 0.92
C ALA A 76 49.43 -4.31 1.95
N PRO A 77 50.33 -4.68 2.88
CA PRO A 77 50.02 -5.66 3.91
C PRO A 77 48.79 -5.23 4.74
N GLY A 78 47.71 -6.00 4.66
CA GLY A 78 46.44 -5.74 5.36
C GLY A 78 45.56 -4.62 4.79
N ALA A 79 45.99 -3.88 3.77
CA ALA A 79 45.27 -2.72 3.25
C ALA A 79 45.23 -2.67 1.71
N MET A 80 44.10 -2.27 1.16
CA MET A 80 43.93 -1.97 -0.27
C MET A 80 43.30 -0.59 -0.45
N THR A 81 43.86 0.20 -1.37
CA THR A 81 43.32 1.51 -1.75
C THR A 81 42.96 1.50 -3.23
N ILE A 82 41.72 1.84 -3.55
CA ILE A 82 41.18 1.90 -4.91
C ILE A 82 40.91 3.36 -5.23
N ASN A 83 41.78 3.97 -6.07
CA ASN A 83 41.65 5.37 -6.47
C ASN A 83 40.88 5.43 -7.78
N GLN A 84 39.61 5.83 -7.72
CA GLN A 84 38.73 6.00 -8.87
C GLN A 84 38.86 7.41 -9.44
N SER A 85 39.05 7.51 -10.77
CA SER A 85 39.25 8.78 -11.48
C SER A 85 38.05 9.26 -12.30
N THR A 86 37.05 8.39 -12.54
CA THR A 86 35.82 8.71 -13.26
C THR A 86 34.61 8.71 -12.33
N GLN A 87 33.51 9.40 -12.70
CA GLN A 87 32.27 9.43 -11.90
C GLN A 87 31.74 8.02 -11.59
N ASN A 88 31.69 7.16 -12.61
CA ASN A 88 31.35 5.75 -12.50
C ASN A 88 32.55 4.90 -12.94
N ALA A 89 32.83 3.81 -12.24
CA ALA A 89 33.83 2.81 -12.63
C ALA A 89 33.35 1.40 -12.29
N ALA A 90 33.62 0.43 -13.15
CA ALA A 90 33.29 -0.98 -12.96
C ALA A 90 34.58 -1.83 -12.91
N ILE A 91 34.63 -2.75 -11.95
CA ILE A 91 35.76 -3.59 -11.64
C ILE A 91 35.26 -5.03 -11.46
N ASN A 92 35.71 -5.95 -12.30
CA ASN A 92 35.53 -7.37 -12.10
C ASN A 92 36.61 -7.90 -11.14
N TRP A 93 36.26 -8.84 -10.27
CA TRP A 93 37.13 -9.44 -9.26
C TRP A 93 37.03 -10.95 -9.29
N GLN A 94 38.16 -11.67 -9.16
CA GLN A 94 38.13 -13.12 -8.96
C GLN A 94 37.57 -13.47 -7.58
N SER A 95 37.91 -12.67 -6.56
CA SER A 95 37.25 -12.71 -5.25
C SER A 95 37.20 -11.32 -4.63
N PHE A 96 36.14 -11.02 -3.88
CA PHE A 96 36.03 -9.78 -3.10
C PHE A 96 35.62 -10.12 -1.66
N SER A 97 36.62 -10.29 -0.81
CA SER A 97 36.48 -10.61 0.62
C SER A 97 37.51 -9.80 1.41
N ILE A 98 37.16 -9.40 2.63
CA ILE A 98 37.99 -8.57 3.52
C ILE A 98 38.08 -9.29 4.85
N GLY A 99 39.22 -9.92 5.13
CA GLY A 99 39.47 -10.67 6.36
C GLY A 99 39.49 -9.78 7.61
N GLN A 100 39.46 -10.40 8.79
CA GLN A 100 39.45 -9.65 10.05
C GLN A 100 40.68 -8.75 10.19
N GLY A 101 40.45 -7.47 10.48
CA GLY A 101 41.49 -6.44 10.55
C GLY A 101 42.08 -6.01 9.20
N GLY A 102 41.62 -6.59 8.08
CA GLY A 102 41.93 -6.09 6.73
C GLY A 102 41.09 -4.85 6.39
N SER A 103 41.59 -4.01 5.49
CA SER A 103 40.91 -2.76 5.11
C SER A 103 40.89 -2.55 3.60
N VAL A 104 39.75 -2.13 3.06
CA VAL A 104 39.60 -1.65 1.68
C VAL A 104 39.05 -0.23 1.70
N VAL A 105 39.75 0.70 1.04
CA VAL A 105 39.37 2.12 0.95
C VAL A 105 39.16 2.51 -0.51
N PHE A 106 37.96 2.95 -0.86
CA PHE A 106 37.68 3.59 -2.15
C PHE A 106 37.83 5.10 -2.00
N ILE A 107 38.68 5.70 -2.83
CA ILE A 107 38.85 7.15 -2.96
C ILE A 107 38.25 7.53 -4.32
N GLN A 108 37.11 8.21 -4.31
CA GLN A 108 36.30 8.52 -5.50
C GLN A 108 36.17 10.03 -5.72
N PRO A 109 35.83 10.52 -6.93
CA PRO A 109 35.82 11.96 -7.22
C PRO A 109 34.85 12.79 -6.35
N ASN A 110 33.70 12.24 -5.95
CA ASN A 110 32.71 12.91 -5.09
C ASN A 110 31.74 11.89 -4.46
N SER A 111 30.85 12.33 -3.56
CA SER A 111 29.87 11.49 -2.87
C SER A 111 28.79 10.88 -3.77
N GLY A 112 28.59 11.43 -4.98
CA GLY A 112 27.71 10.87 -6.02
C GLY A 112 28.44 9.92 -6.98
N SER A 113 29.73 9.64 -6.78
CA SER A 113 30.51 8.72 -7.62
C SER A 113 30.25 7.28 -7.21
N VAL A 114 30.25 6.36 -8.18
CA VAL A 114 29.88 4.95 -7.95
C VAL A 114 30.99 3.99 -8.39
N ALA A 115 31.35 3.04 -7.53
CA ALA A 115 32.27 1.94 -7.80
C ALA A 115 31.50 0.62 -7.87
N LEU A 116 31.32 0.06 -9.06
CA LEU A 116 30.74 -1.27 -9.24
C LEU A 116 31.84 -2.33 -9.12
N ASN A 117 31.71 -3.20 -8.12
CA ASN A 117 32.59 -4.34 -7.88
C ASN A 117 31.80 -5.62 -8.14
N ARG A 118 32.15 -6.35 -9.20
CA ARG A 118 31.48 -7.59 -9.61
C ARG A 118 32.41 -8.79 -9.38
N VAL A 119 32.02 -9.73 -8.53
CA VAL A 119 32.75 -11.00 -8.39
C VAL A 119 32.37 -11.93 -9.54
N VAL A 120 33.37 -12.47 -10.21
CA VAL A 120 33.24 -13.41 -11.34
C VAL A 120 33.80 -14.81 -11.03
N GLY A 121 34.46 -14.98 -9.88
CA GLY A 121 34.86 -16.29 -9.36
C GLY A 121 33.72 -17.03 -8.63
N PRO A 122 34.00 -18.23 -8.08
CA PRO A 122 33.00 -19.10 -7.45
C PRO A 122 32.72 -18.77 -5.96
N ASP A 123 33.54 -17.93 -5.33
CA ASP A 123 33.49 -17.69 -3.89
C ASP A 123 32.48 -16.62 -3.50
N ALA A 124 31.79 -16.82 -2.37
CA ALA A 124 30.97 -15.81 -1.73
C ALA A 124 31.81 -14.71 -1.05
N SER A 125 31.29 -13.49 -1.02
CA SER A 125 31.98 -12.32 -0.44
C SER A 125 31.87 -12.31 1.07
N ALA A 126 32.98 -12.49 1.76
CA ALA A 126 33.08 -12.43 3.22
C ALA A 126 33.75 -11.12 3.66
N ILE A 127 32.95 -10.17 4.17
CA ILE A 127 33.40 -8.88 4.68
C ILE A 127 33.43 -8.95 6.21
N LEU A 128 34.63 -9.10 6.78
CA LEU A 128 34.92 -9.24 8.22
C LEU A 128 35.77 -8.08 8.75
N GLY A 129 36.48 -7.37 7.88
CA GLY A 129 37.27 -6.18 8.18
C GLY A 129 36.52 -4.85 7.93
N SER A 130 37.25 -3.82 7.50
CA SER A 130 36.70 -2.50 7.19
C SER A 130 36.59 -2.22 5.69
N LEU A 131 35.46 -1.65 5.28
CA LEU A 131 35.21 -1.13 3.93
C LEU A 131 34.82 0.35 4.04
N THR A 132 35.64 1.24 3.49
CA THR A 132 35.45 2.69 3.60
C THR A 132 35.35 3.35 2.23
N SER A 133 34.47 4.34 2.07
CA SER A 133 34.45 5.20 0.89
C SER A 133 33.91 6.60 1.17
N ASN A 134 34.38 7.59 0.41
CA ASN A 134 33.78 8.92 0.36
C ASN A 134 32.59 9.03 -0.63
N GLY A 135 32.31 7.98 -1.41
CA GLY A 135 31.17 7.89 -2.33
C GLY A 135 30.46 6.54 -2.23
N GLN A 136 29.89 6.07 -3.34
CA GLN A 136 29.02 4.89 -3.38
C GLN A 136 29.77 3.64 -3.85
N VAL A 137 29.54 2.53 -3.15
CA VAL A 137 30.11 1.22 -3.47
C VAL A 137 28.99 0.24 -3.78
N PHE A 138 29.00 -0.33 -4.99
CA PHE A 138 28.15 -1.46 -5.34
C PHE A 138 29.02 -2.73 -5.29
N LEU A 139 28.55 -3.77 -4.60
CA LEU A 139 29.18 -5.09 -4.49
C LEU A 139 28.19 -6.14 -5.00
N ILE A 140 28.48 -6.72 -6.16
CA ILE A 140 27.68 -7.75 -6.80
C ILE A 140 28.45 -9.09 -6.72
N ASN A 141 27.88 -10.08 -6.04
CA ASN A 141 28.42 -11.44 -6.01
C ASN A 141 27.28 -12.47 -6.02
N PRO A 142 27.02 -13.16 -7.16
CA PRO A 142 25.96 -14.16 -7.26
C PRO A 142 26.06 -15.31 -6.24
N ASN A 143 27.26 -15.63 -5.76
CA ASN A 143 27.51 -16.73 -4.82
C ASN A 143 27.08 -16.38 -3.38
N GLY A 144 26.85 -15.09 -3.07
CA GLY A 144 26.45 -14.61 -1.74
C GLY A 144 27.30 -13.44 -1.23
N VAL A 145 26.73 -12.65 -0.31
CA VAL A 145 27.43 -11.57 0.40
C VAL A 145 27.15 -11.66 1.91
N LEU A 146 28.20 -11.76 2.71
CA LEU A 146 28.17 -11.75 4.16
C LEU A 146 28.99 -10.58 4.70
N PHE A 147 28.34 -9.66 5.42
CA PHE A 147 29.00 -8.73 6.33
C PHE A 147 28.98 -9.39 7.72
N GLY A 148 30.10 -9.94 8.16
CA GLY A 148 30.20 -10.73 9.38
C GLY A 148 30.24 -9.87 10.66
N GLN A 149 30.12 -10.53 11.82
CA GLN A 149 30.19 -9.87 13.11
C GLN A 149 31.51 -9.08 13.28
N GLY A 150 31.39 -7.81 13.65
CA GLY A 150 32.54 -6.90 13.83
C GLY A 150 32.93 -6.10 12.58
N ALA A 151 32.45 -6.48 11.38
CA ALA A 151 32.73 -5.75 10.14
C ALA A 151 32.21 -4.29 10.20
N GLN A 152 32.95 -3.37 9.58
CA GLN A 152 32.65 -1.93 9.58
C GLN A 152 32.59 -1.40 8.14
N VAL A 153 31.40 -1.09 7.65
CA VAL A 153 31.19 -0.48 6.33
C VAL A 153 30.78 0.98 6.51
N ASN A 154 31.59 1.92 6.02
CA ASN A 154 31.37 3.36 6.16
C ASN A 154 31.51 4.04 4.78
N VAL A 155 30.38 4.40 4.17
CA VAL A 155 30.31 4.83 2.76
C VAL A 155 29.39 6.03 2.56
N GLY A 156 29.43 6.66 1.39
CA GLY A 156 28.37 7.56 0.92
C GLY A 156 27.09 6.81 0.55
N GLY A 157 27.22 5.59 0.02
CA GLY A 157 26.09 4.67 -0.21
C GLY A 157 26.56 3.24 -0.51
N LEU A 158 25.69 2.26 -0.27
CA LEU A 158 25.97 0.83 -0.50
C LEU A 158 24.86 0.18 -1.33
N VAL A 159 25.23 -0.60 -2.33
CA VAL A 159 24.37 -1.67 -2.85
C VAL A 159 25.11 -2.99 -2.72
N ALA A 160 24.55 -3.97 -2.00
CA ALA A 160 25.08 -5.33 -1.94
C ALA A 160 24.06 -6.28 -2.57
N SER A 161 24.46 -6.96 -3.65
CA SER A 161 23.56 -7.74 -4.49
C SER A 161 24.09 -9.13 -4.80
N THR A 162 23.19 -10.10 -4.84
CA THR A 162 23.42 -11.43 -5.45
C THR A 162 22.76 -11.57 -6.83
N LEU A 163 22.05 -10.52 -7.28
CA LEU A 163 21.54 -10.36 -8.63
C LEU A 163 22.54 -9.55 -9.47
N ALA A 164 22.78 -9.95 -10.71
CA ALA A 164 23.76 -9.36 -11.61
C ALA A 164 23.22 -8.12 -12.36
N MET A 165 24.12 -7.17 -12.65
CA MET A 165 23.88 -6.00 -13.51
C MET A 165 24.96 -5.96 -14.61
N THR A 166 24.63 -5.50 -15.82
CA THR A 166 25.62 -5.32 -16.90
C THR A 166 26.40 -4.01 -16.75
N ASP A 167 27.58 -3.91 -17.37
CA ASP A 167 28.34 -2.64 -17.40
C ASP A 167 27.60 -1.57 -18.22
N SER A 168 26.85 -1.96 -19.26
CA SER A 168 25.99 -1.05 -20.04
C SER A 168 24.86 -0.45 -19.21
N ASP A 169 24.17 -1.27 -18.41
CA ASP A 169 23.10 -0.83 -17.50
C ASP A 169 23.66 0.13 -16.45
N PHE A 170 24.76 -0.25 -15.80
CA PHE A 170 25.46 0.55 -14.81
C PHE A 170 25.90 1.92 -15.35
N MET A 171 26.57 1.95 -16.51
CA MET A 171 27.08 3.18 -17.10
C MET A 171 25.98 4.08 -17.67
N ALA A 172 24.80 3.52 -17.98
CA ALA A 172 23.60 4.28 -18.34
C ALA A 172 22.78 4.79 -17.13
N GLY A 173 23.13 4.38 -15.91
CA GLY A 173 22.35 4.68 -14.69
C GLY A 173 21.08 3.82 -14.54
N ASN A 174 20.89 2.81 -15.40
CA ASN A 174 19.78 1.87 -15.33
C ASN A 174 20.09 0.78 -14.30
N TYR A 175 19.80 1.00 -13.01
CA TYR A 175 20.15 0.03 -11.96
C TYR A 175 19.17 -1.16 -11.90
N ARG A 176 19.14 -1.93 -12.99
CA ARG A 176 18.40 -3.18 -13.17
C ARG A 176 19.29 -4.37 -12.83
N PHE A 177 18.85 -5.15 -11.84
CA PHE A 177 19.53 -6.36 -11.38
C PHE A 177 18.71 -7.60 -11.74
N SER A 178 19.36 -8.69 -12.14
CA SER A 178 18.69 -9.96 -12.47
C SER A 178 19.54 -11.20 -12.16
N GLY A 179 18.90 -12.31 -11.81
CA GLY A 179 19.58 -13.59 -11.56
C GLY A 179 18.72 -14.56 -10.74
N SER A 180 19.25 -15.74 -10.42
CA SER A 180 18.55 -16.75 -9.61
C SER A 180 18.43 -16.41 -8.12
N GLY A 181 19.16 -15.40 -7.65
CA GLY A 181 19.14 -14.94 -6.26
C GLY A 181 19.97 -15.80 -5.30
N GLY A 182 20.93 -15.16 -4.62
CA GLY A 182 21.67 -15.73 -3.51
C GLY A 182 21.24 -15.14 -2.16
N VAL A 183 22.06 -15.34 -1.12
CA VAL A 183 21.84 -14.77 0.22
C VAL A 183 22.68 -13.50 0.43
N VAL A 184 22.05 -12.43 0.93
CA VAL A 184 22.75 -11.26 1.50
C VAL A 184 22.49 -11.19 3.00
N ARG A 185 23.55 -11.27 3.82
CA ARG A 185 23.47 -11.26 5.29
C ARG A 185 24.31 -10.15 5.90
N ASN A 186 23.73 -9.36 6.80
CA ASN A 186 24.44 -8.40 7.64
C ASN A 186 24.39 -8.79 9.12
N GLN A 187 25.56 -9.03 9.70
CA GLN A 187 25.85 -9.21 11.13
C GLN A 187 26.81 -8.12 11.65
N GLY A 188 27.29 -7.23 10.77
CA GLY A 188 28.21 -6.14 11.08
C GLY A 188 27.50 -4.80 11.25
N ASN A 189 28.26 -3.72 11.04
CA ASN A 189 27.78 -2.35 11.08
C ASN A 189 27.93 -1.71 9.70
N ILE A 190 26.82 -1.26 9.11
CA ILE A 190 26.76 -0.59 7.82
C ILE A 190 26.24 0.84 8.01
N ILE A 191 27.05 1.84 7.65
CA ILE A 191 26.71 3.26 7.76
C ILE A 191 26.85 3.92 6.38
N ALA A 192 25.73 4.44 5.86
CA ALA A 192 25.70 5.35 4.72
C ALA A 192 25.42 6.77 5.23
N THR A 193 26.33 7.72 5.00
CA THR A 193 26.20 9.07 5.55
C THR A 193 25.46 9.98 4.56
N GLY A 194 24.13 10.08 4.70
CA GLY A 194 23.27 10.92 3.85
C GLY A 194 22.96 10.33 2.48
N GLY A 195 23.23 9.04 2.26
CA GLY A 195 22.88 8.29 1.06
C GLY A 195 22.22 6.95 1.41
N ASN A 196 22.08 6.07 0.40
CA ASN A 196 21.22 4.90 0.48
C ASN A 196 21.99 3.60 0.81
N VAL A 197 21.29 2.62 1.40
CA VAL A 197 21.75 1.22 1.53
C VAL A 197 20.73 0.29 0.92
N ALA A 198 21.10 -0.50 -0.09
CA ALA A 198 20.25 -1.55 -0.66
C ALA A 198 20.89 -2.94 -0.53
N LEU A 199 20.16 -3.91 0.02
CA LEU A 199 20.55 -5.32 0.09
C LEU A 199 19.57 -6.14 -0.79
N LEU A 200 20.09 -6.79 -1.84
CA LEU A 200 19.30 -7.41 -2.92
C LEU A 200 19.64 -8.90 -3.12
N GLY A 201 18.64 -9.77 -3.21
CA GLY A 201 18.90 -11.18 -3.53
C GLY A 201 17.70 -12.10 -3.58
N GLY A 202 17.96 -13.41 -3.54
CA GLY A 202 16.93 -14.41 -3.29
C GLY A 202 16.46 -14.36 -1.83
N GLN A 203 17.39 -14.18 -0.89
CA GLN A 203 17.10 -14.00 0.54
C GLN A 203 17.96 -12.88 1.14
N VAL A 204 17.38 -12.11 2.06
CA VAL A 204 18.05 -10.98 2.73
C VAL A 204 17.83 -11.02 4.24
N SER A 205 18.89 -10.95 5.03
CA SER A 205 18.80 -11.01 6.50
C SER A 205 19.68 -9.97 7.20
N ASN A 206 19.08 -9.13 8.05
CA ASN A 206 19.79 -8.19 8.93
C ASN A 206 19.69 -8.62 10.40
N GLU A 207 20.84 -9.01 10.95
CA GLU A 207 21.10 -9.26 12.38
C GLU A 207 21.91 -8.12 13.01
N GLY A 208 22.64 -7.34 12.19
CA GLY A 208 23.48 -6.23 12.59
C GLY A 208 22.80 -4.86 12.57
N LEU A 209 23.61 -3.81 12.44
CA LEU A 209 23.15 -2.42 12.28
C LEU A 209 23.26 -1.99 10.82
N ILE A 210 22.20 -1.35 10.30
CA ILE A 210 22.24 -0.54 9.07
C ILE A 210 21.72 0.87 9.42
N ARG A 211 22.51 1.90 9.12
CA ARG A 211 22.15 3.31 9.34
C ARG A 211 22.31 4.13 8.06
N ALA A 212 21.24 4.82 7.67
CA ALA A 212 21.15 5.69 6.49
C ALA A 212 20.24 6.90 6.77
N ASN A 213 20.59 7.70 7.79
CA ASN A 213 19.81 8.89 8.16
C ASN A 213 19.73 9.88 6.99
N LEU A 214 18.55 10.49 6.81
CA LEU A 214 18.13 11.31 5.65
C LEU A 214 18.12 10.59 4.29
N GLY A 215 18.49 9.30 4.22
CA GLY A 215 18.46 8.47 3.01
C GLY A 215 17.44 7.33 3.09
N THR A 216 17.63 6.30 2.27
CA THR A 216 16.78 5.10 2.19
C THR A 216 17.55 3.82 2.54
N ILE A 217 16.98 2.98 3.39
CA ILE A 217 17.36 1.56 3.53
C ILE A 217 16.36 0.72 2.73
N ALA A 218 16.85 -0.11 1.82
CA ALA A 218 16.07 -1.05 1.03
C ALA A 218 16.55 -2.49 1.27
N LEU A 219 15.66 -3.37 1.70
CA LEU A 219 15.86 -4.83 1.67
C LEU A 219 14.91 -5.41 0.63
N ALA A 220 15.42 -6.12 -0.37
CA ALA A 220 14.60 -6.57 -1.50
C ALA A 220 14.90 -8.02 -1.90
N SER A 221 13.82 -8.80 -2.11
CA SER A 221 13.88 -10.23 -2.43
C SER A 221 13.09 -10.55 -3.70
N GLY A 222 13.79 -11.12 -4.69
CA GLY A 222 13.27 -11.39 -6.03
C GLY A 222 14.37 -11.89 -6.99
N GLU A 223 13.97 -12.28 -8.21
CA GLU A 223 14.87 -12.68 -9.30
C GLU A 223 15.23 -11.50 -10.23
N VAL A 224 14.36 -10.50 -10.33
CA VAL A 224 14.62 -9.27 -11.09
C VAL A 224 14.16 -8.09 -10.25
N ILE A 225 15.07 -7.15 -9.99
CA ILE A 225 14.85 -5.97 -9.14
C ILE A 225 15.42 -4.74 -9.85
N THR A 226 14.62 -3.69 -9.99
CA THR A 226 15.02 -2.41 -10.55
C THR A 226 15.04 -1.36 -9.43
N LEU A 227 16.20 -0.73 -9.24
CA LEU A 227 16.39 0.39 -8.31
C LEU A 227 16.30 1.71 -9.07
N ASP A 228 15.14 2.33 -9.05
CA ASP A 228 14.98 3.69 -9.59
C ASP A 228 15.39 4.72 -8.54
N VAL A 229 16.15 5.73 -8.94
CA VAL A 229 16.56 6.86 -8.11
C VAL A 229 15.91 8.09 -8.71
N ALA A 230 14.70 8.39 -8.24
CA ALA A 230 13.96 9.56 -8.69
C ALA A 230 14.74 10.85 -8.37
N GLY A 231 14.48 11.92 -9.14
CA GLY A 231 15.22 13.19 -9.05
C GLY A 231 15.07 13.96 -7.74
N ASP A 232 14.23 13.50 -6.82
CA ASP A 232 14.08 13.97 -5.44
C ASP A 232 14.97 13.23 -4.42
N GLY A 233 15.68 12.17 -4.86
CA GLY A 233 16.50 11.29 -4.03
C GLY A 233 15.79 10.03 -3.53
N LEU A 234 14.52 9.80 -3.91
CA LEU A 234 13.76 8.64 -3.48
C LEU A 234 14.22 7.38 -4.22
N LEU A 235 14.77 6.42 -3.46
CA LEU A 235 15.03 5.07 -3.97
C LEU A 235 13.69 4.31 -4.06
N ASN A 236 13.20 4.08 -5.26
CA ASN A 236 12.07 3.19 -5.52
C ASN A 236 12.58 1.78 -5.86
N VAL A 237 11.84 0.76 -5.42
CA VAL A 237 12.28 -0.64 -5.48
C VAL A 237 11.18 -1.47 -6.12
N VAL A 238 11.32 -1.75 -7.41
CA VAL A 238 10.39 -2.58 -8.17
C VAL A 238 10.98 -3.99 -8.27
N VAL A 239 10.20 -5.01 -7.91
CA VAL A 239 10.57 -6.42 -8.11
C VAL A 239 9.79 -6.93 -9.32
N ASP A 240 10.40 -6.85 -10.50
CA ASP A 240 9.76 -7.21 -11.78
C ASP A 240 9.50 -8.71 -11.93
N LYS A 241 10.25 -9.53 -11.18
CA LYS A 241 10.05 -10.97 -11.06
C LYS A 241 10.43 -11.41 -9.64
N GLY A 242 9.49 -12.02 -8.93
CA GLY A 242 9.74 -12.58 -7.60
C GLY A 242 10.63 -13.84 -7.63
N ALA A 243 10.98 -14.35 -6.45
CA ALA A 243 11.87 -15.50 -6.28
C ALA A 243 11.20 -16.70 -5.62
N ALA A 244 11.77 -17.88 -5.83
CA ALA A 244 11.35 -19.10 -5.12
C ALA A 244 11.76 -19.03 -3.63
N ASN A 245 10.78 -19.06 -2.74
CA ASN A 245 10.96 -18.88 -1.29
C ASN A 245 11.62 -17.53 -0.92
N ALA A 246 11.16 -16.45 -1.56
CA ALA A 246 11.55 -15.07 -1.26
C ALA A 246 11.38 -14.75 0.24
N LEU A 247 12.49 -14.48 0.92
CA LEU A 247 12.57 -14.34 2.38
C LEU A 247 13.34 -13.07 2.76
N ILE A 248 12.73 -12.25 3.63
CA ILE A 248 13.44 -11.17 4.32
C ILE A 248 13.27 -11.28 5.83
N GLN A 249 14.36 -11.10 6.57
CA GLN A 249 14.40 -11.12 8.03
C GLN A 249 15.13 -9.89 8.58
N ASN A 250 14.54 -9.19 9.54
CA ASN A 250 15.23 -8.20 10.37
C ASN A 250 15.10 -8.56 11.85
N SER A 251 16.21 -8.99 12.46
CA SER A 251 16.38 -9.18 13.91
C SER A 251 17.30 -8.11 14.53
N GLY A 252 18.11 -7.43 13.71
CA GLY A 252 18.96 -6.32 14.09
C GLY A 252 18.26 -4.95 14.08
N MET A 253 19.02 -3.89 13.74
CA MET A 253 18.52 -2.51 13.69
C MET A 253 18.66 -1.91 12.29
N LEU A 254 17.57 -1.35 11.76
CA LEU A 254 17.54 -0.49 10.58
C LEU A 254 17.20 0.94 11.04
N GLN A 255 18.04 1.93 10.73
CA GLN A 255 17.86 3.33 11.16
C GLN A 255 17.98 4.31 9.98
N ALA A 256 16.88 4.96 9.61
CA ALA A 256 16.82 5.98 8.56
C ALA A 256 16.02 7.21 9.04
N ASP A 257 16.49 7.86 10.10
CA ASP A 257 15.80 9.02 10.66
C ASP A 257 15.78 10.17 9.65
N GLY A 258 14.62 10.80 9.46
CA GLY A 258 14.33 11.80 8.43
C GLY A 258 14.35 11.23 7.00
N GLY A 259 14.28 9.91 6.86
CA GLY A 259 14.36 9.16 5.60
C GLY A 259 13.38 7.99 5.53
N ARG A 260 13.73 6.93 4.80
CA ARG A 260 12.82 5.82 4.45
C ARG A 260 13.44 4.45 4.74
N VAL A 261 12.62 3.49 5.18
CA VAL A 261 12.93 2.06 5.15
C VAL A 261 11.91 1.31 4.30
N VAL A 262 12.38 0.53 3.33
CA VAL A 262 11.56 -0.36 2.49
C VAL A 262 12.06 -1.79 2.65
N ILE A 263 11.13 -2.70 2.89
CA ILE A 263 11.34 -4.14 2.83
C ILE A 263 10.33 -4.69 1.82
N THR A 264 10.78 -5.35 0.74
CA THR A 264 9.89 -5.87 -0.31
C THR A 264 10.27 -7.28 -0.78
N ALA A 265 9.31 -8.22 -0.75
CA ALA A 265 9.52 -9.62 -1.17
C ALA A 265 8.34 -10.14 -2.01
N GLN A 266 8.58 -10.39 -3.30
CA GLN A 266 7.58 -10.90 -4.25
C GLN A 266 7.87 -12.35 -4.67
N GLY A 267 6.83 -13.13 -4.94
CA GLY A 267 6.95 -14.56 -5.24
C GLY A 267 7.13 -14.83 -6.73
N ALA A 268 7.76 -15.95 -7.08
CA ALA A 268 7.85 -16.41 -8.47
C ALA A 268 6.53 -17.04 -9.01
N GLY A 269 5.40 -16.81 -8.33
CA GLY A 269 4.07 -17.34 -8.66
C GLY A 269 3.27 -17.81 -7.43
N ASP A 270 1.95 -17.92 -7.59
CA ASP A 270 0.94 -18.05 -6.52
C ASP A 270 1.17 -19.16 -5.50
N LEU A 271 1.81 -20.27 -5.91
CA LEU A 271 2.10 -21.43 -5.07
C LEU A 271 3.31 -21.23 -4.14
N LEU A 272 4.15 -20.22 -4.40
CA LEU A 272 5.38 -19.97 -3.66
C LEU A 272 5.16 -18.81 -2.68
N ARG A 273 5.18 -19.13 -1.39
CA ARG A 273 4.96 -18.16 -0.32
C ARG A 273 6.18 -17.26 -0.17
N THR A 274 5.96 -15.94 -0.11
CA THR A 274 6.98 -15.00 0.38
C THR A 274 6.82 -14.80 1.87
N VAL A 275 7.93 -14.54 2.58
CA VAL A 275 7.89 -14.26 4.02
C VAL A 275 8.73 -13.04 4.36
N VAL A 276 8.12 -12.07 5.01
CA VAL A 276 8.82 -10.94 5.63
C VAL A 276 8.64 -11.05 7.14
N ASN A 277 9.74 -11.11 7.88
CA ASN A 277 9.73 -11.16 9.35
C ASN A 277 10.50 -9.97 9.92
N ASN A 278 9.87 -9.19 10.79
CA ASN A 278 10.57 -8.28 11.69
C ASN A 278 10.45 -8.80 13.13
N THR A 279 11.58 -8.97 13.81
CA THR A 279 11.67 -9.16 15.28
C THR A 279 12.60 -8.11 15.92
N GLY A 280 13.41 -7.43 15.10
CA GLY A 280 14.31 -6.36 15.51
C GLY A 280 13.66 -4.97 15.48
N VAL A 281 14.49 -3.95 15.31
CA VAL A 281 14.09 -2.53 15.30
C VAL A 281 14.16 -1.98 13.88
N ILE A 282 13.09 -1.31 13.45
CA ILE A 282 13.08 -0.43 12.27
C ILE A 282 12.68 0.96 12.74
N GLN A 283 13.58 1.94 12.56
CA GLN A 283 13.42 3.31 13.02
C GLN A 283 13.59 4.28 11.84
N ALA A 284 12.59 5.11 11.61
CA ALA A 284 12.64 6.24 10.68
C ALA A 284 11.86 7.40 11.31
N ARG A 285 12.44 8.03 12.34
CA ARG A 285 11.79 9.14 13.05
C ARG A 285 11.78 10.42 12.22
N THR A 286 10.81 11.30 12.46
CA THR A 286 10.76 12.63 11.82
C THR A 286 11.95 13.49 12.26
N ILE A 287 12.62 14.15 11.31
CA ILE A 287 13.64 15.18 11.58
C ILE A 287 13.13 16.53 11.07
N GLY A 288 12.75 17.42 12.01
CA GLY A 288 12.24 18.76 11.70
C GLY A 288 10.90 18.70 10.98
N GLN A 289 10.93 18.83 9.64
CA GLN A 289 9.76 18.71 8.76
C GLN A 289 9.86 17.52 7.79
N ARG A 290 10.93 16.71 7.87
CA ARG A 290 11.07 15.48 7.08
C ARG A 290 10.47 14.30 7.85
N ASN A 291 9.21 14.01 7.56
CA ASN A 291 8.50 12.87 8.11
C ASN A 291 9.15 11.56 7.63
N GLY A 292 9.52 10.67 8.55
CA GLY A 292 10.09 9.38 8.17
C GLY A 292 9.03 8.38 7.71
N THR A 293 9.46 7.35 6.97
CA THR A 293 8.54 6.36 6.37
C THR A 293 9.07 4.93 6.46
N ILE A 294 8.23 3.99 6.90
CA ILE A 294 8.52 2.56 7.01
C ILE A 294 7.53 1.79 6.14
N GLN A 295 8.00 0.91 5.26
CA GLN A 295 7.16 0.09 4.38
C GLN A 295 7.64 -1.37 4.37
N LEU A 296 6.81 -2.29 4.85
CA LEU A 296 7.02 -3.74 4.79
C LEU A 296 5.98 -4.33 3.84
N LEU A 297 6.45 -4.88 2.72
CA LEU A 297 5.67 -5.28 1.56
C LEU A 297 5.97 -6.76 1.21
N GLY A 298 5.00 -7.64 1.45
CA GLY A 298 4.99 -9.00 0.92
C GLY A 298 4.25 -9.07 -0.42
N ASP A 299 4.07 -10.30 -0.89
CA ASP A 299 3.23 -10.61 -2.03
C ASP A 299 1.75 -10.58 -1.62
N MET A 300 0.88 -9.92 -2.39
CA MET A 300 -0.57 -9.85 -2.11
C MET A 300 -1.35 -11.11 -2.48
N THR A 301 -0.71 -12.08 -3.16
CA THR A 301 -1.29 -13.36 -3.58
C THR A 301 -1.02 -14.47 -2.56
N SER A 302 0.24 -14.59 -2.12
CA SER A 302 0.75 -15.71 -1.31
C SER A 302 1.57 -15.30 -0.09
N GLY A 303 1.92 -14.01 0.02
CA GLY A 303 2.90 -13.48 0.97
C GLY A 303 2.41 -13.44 2.42
N THR A 304 3.33 -13.67 3.35
CA THR A 304 3.07 -13.64 4.80
C THR A 304 4.03 -12.64 5.46
N LEU A 305 3.47 -11.61 6.07
CA LEU A 305 4.21 -10.58 6.82
C LEU A 305 3.98 -10.76 8.32
N ASN A 306 5.04 -11.09 9.06
CA ASN A 306 5.00 -11.21 10.51
C ASN A 306 5.76 -10.03 11.16
N VAL A 307 5.07 -9.25 11.99
CA VAL A 307 5.64 -8.08 12.68
C VAL A 307 5.62 -8.30 14.19
N ASP A 308 6.81 -8.49 14.73
CA ASP A 308 7.17 -8.34 16.14
C ASP A 308 8.22 -7.21 16.26
N GLY A 309 8.84 -7.03 17.41
CA GLY A 309 9.89 -6.02 17.62
C GLY A 309 9.33 -4.59 17.57
N THR A 310 10.05 -3.67 16.92
CA THR A 310 9.70 -2.24 16.90
C THR A 310 9.64 -1.67 15.49
N LEU A 311 8.55 -0.97 15.16
CA LEU A 311 8.44 -0.08 13.99
C LEU A 311 8.18 1.36 14.49
N ASP A 312 9.19 2.22 14.42
CA ASP A 312 9.15 3.57 14.99
C ASP A 312 9.33 4.66 13.91
N ALA A 313 8.21 5.31 13.57
CA ALA A 313 8.14 6.49 12.72
C ALA A 313 7.67 7.73 13.51
N SER A 314 8.01 7.82 14.80
CA SER A 314 7.59 8.92 15.68
C SER A 314 8.35 10.24 15.43
N ALA A 315 7.82 11.34 15.97
CA ALA A 315 8.38 12.68 15.88
C ALA A 315 8.78 13.27 17.26
N PRO A 316 9.69 12.63 18.02
CA PRO A 316 10.01 13.07 19.38
C PRO A 316 10.75 14.41 19.44
N GLY A 317 11.44 14.80 18.36
CA GLY A 317 12.05 16.12 18.19
C GLY A 317 11.08 17.20 17.70
N GLY A 318 9.80 16.89 17.55
CA GLY A 318 8.79 17.73 16.91
C GLY A 318 8.63 17.46 15.41
N GLY A 319 7.61 18.12 14.82
CA GLY A 319 7.10 17.81 13.49
C GLY A 319 5.87 16.90 13.53
N GLY A 320 5.38 16.48 12.36
CA GLY A 320 4.32 15.49 12.24
C GLY A 320 4.85 14.06 12.39
N GLY A 321 4.01 13.14 12.84
CA GLY A 321 4.35 11.72 12.84
C GLY A 321 4.51 11.16 11.43
N GLY A 322 5.40 10.19 11.27
CA GLY A 322 5.69 9.54 10.00
C GLY A 322 4.60 8.58 9.52
N SER A 323 4.93 7.81 8.47
CA SER A 323 4.05 6.77 7.93
C SER A 323 4.64 5.37 8.10
N ILE A 324 3.78 4.40 8.45
CA ILE A 324 4.13 2.98 8.54
C ILE A 324 3.14 2.21 7.66
N LYS A 325 3.62 1.36 6.76
CA LYS A 325 2.79 0.48 5.95
C LYS A 325 3.22 -0.97 6.09
N THR A 326 2.26 -1.86 6.32
CA THR A 326 2.43 -3.32 6.41
C THR A 326 1.41 -3.98 5.48
N SER A 327 1.88 -4.53 4.35
CA SER A 327 1.03 -5.01 3.25
C SER A 327 1.50 -6.38 2.77
N ALA A 328 0.64 -7.40 2.76
CA ALA A 328 0.88 -8.75 2.22
C ALA A 328 -0.47 -9.51 2.15
N ALA A 329 -0.55 -10.68 1.50
CA ALA A 329 -1.77 -11.48 1.51
C ALA A 329 -2.26 -11.79 2.95
N ILE A 330 -1.31 -12.16 3.82
CA ILE A 330 -1.53 -12.33 5.27
C ILE A 330 -0.58 -11.41 6.03
N VAL A 331 -1.11 -10.60 6.95
CA VAL A 331 -0.33 -9.78 7.90
C VAL A 331 -0.65 -10.22 9.32
N ASN A 332 0.38 -10.52 10.12
CA ASN A 332 0.28 -10.96 11.51
C ASN A 332 1.10 -10.03 12.41
N ILE A 333 0.50 -9.56 13.50
CA ILE A 333 1.12 -8.61 14.45
C ILE A 333 1.23 -9.29 15.81
N ALA A 334 2.45 -9.48 16.30
CA ALA A 334 2.71 -10.12 17.59
C ALA A 334 2.19 -9.26 18.76
N PRO A 335 1.73 -9.87 19.88
CA PRO A 335 1.29 -9.11 21.05
C PRO A 335 2.35 -8.16 21.64
N THR A 336 3.62 -8.50 21.45
CA THR A 336 4.83 -7.76 21.85
C THR A 336 5.18 -6.58 20.95
N ALA A 337 4.60 -6.48 19.74
CA ALA A 337 5.00 -5.51 18.73
C ALA A 337 4.81 -4.04 19.17
N GLN A 338 5.87 -3.24 19.03
CA GLN A 338 5.91 -1.82 19.35
C GLN A 338 5.89 -0.97 18.09
N ILE A 339 4.69 -0.75 17.55
CA ILE A 339 4.47 0.11 16.39
C ILE A 339 4.08 1.51 16.88
N THR A 340 4.67 2.58 16.32
CA THR A 340 4.38 3.96 16.73
C THR A 340 4.69 4.98 15.63
N ALA A 341 3.76 5.92 15.40
CA ALA A 341 4.01 7.15 14.66
C ALA A 341 3.64 8.39 15.50
N ALA A 342 3.89 8.32 16.82
CA ALA A 342 3.53 9.34 17.79
C ALA A 342 4.16 10.72 17.48
N ALA A 343 3.39 11.79 17.65
CA ALA A 343 3.88 13.18 17.57
C ALA A 343 3.47 13.96 18.84
N PRO A 344 4.39 14.21 19.79
CA PRO A 344 4.06 14.91 21.04
C PRO A 344 3.63 16.38 20.84
N THR A 345 4.18 17.04 19.81
CA THR A 345 3.95 18.47 19.51
C THR A 345 3.35 18.71 18.11
N GLY A 346 2.80 17.67 17.48
CA GLY A 346 2.26 17.71 16.13
C GLY A 346 1.06 16.76 15.94
N VAL A 347 0.71 16.51 14.68
CA VAL A 347 -0.34 15.54 14.32
C VAL A 347 0.24 14.12 14.37
N ALA A 348 -0.46 13.20 15.04
CA ALA A 348 -0.10 11.78 15.08
C ALA A 348 -0.04 11.19 13.66
N GLY A 349 1.03 10.45 13.36
CA GLY A 349 1.21 9.78 12.09
C GLY A 349 0.26 8.59 11.90
N ILE A 350 0.47 7.84 10.81
CA ILE A 350 -0.44 6.77 10.37
C ILE A 350 0.27 5.43 10.21
N TRP A 351 -0.40 4.38 10.69
CA TRP A 351 -0.09 2.99 10.37
C TRP A 351 -1.18 2.42 9.47
N GLN A 352 -0.79 2.00 8.26
CA GLN A 352 -1.63 1.36 7.26
C GLN A 352 -1.35 -0.14 7.21
N ILE A 353 -2.40 -0.94 7.36
CA ILE A 353 -2.37 -2.40 7.22
C ILE A 353 -3.17 -2.76 5.97
N GLU A 354 -2.58 -3.55 5.07
CA GLU A 354 -3.25 -4.09 3.88
C GLU A 354 -3.14 -5.62 3.89
N SER A 355 -4.26 -6.30 3.62
CA SER A 355 -4.37 -7.76 3.69
C SER A 355 -5.44 -8.31 2.73
N ALA A 356 -5.54 -9.62 2.58
CA ALA A 356 -6.66 -10.25 1.88
C ALA A 356 -7.94 -10.24 2.75
N ASP A 357 -7.79 -10.63 4.02
CA ASP A 357 -8.79 -10.60 5.08
C ASP A 357 -8.11 -10.19 6.39
N PHE A 358 -8.85 -9.60 7.33
CA PHE A 358 -8.27 -9.18 8.62
C PHE A 358 -9.17 -9.45 9.82
N THR A 359 -8.67 -10.23 10.78
CA THR A 359 -9.34 -10.51 12.06
C THR A 359 -8.60 -9.85 13.22
N ILE A 360 -9.25 -8.89 13.87
CA ILE A 360 -8.88 -8.40 15.19
C ILE A 360 -9.49 -9.37 16.21
N GLY A 361 -8.67 -10.16 16.89
CA GLY A 361 -9.14 -11.26 17.75
C GLY A 361 -8.01 -12.03 18.44
N ALA A 362 -8.34 -12.73 19.52
CA ALA A 362 -7.45 -13.75 20.08
C ALA A 362 -7.25 -14.88 19.05
N GLY A 363 -5.99 -15.14 18.67
CA GLY A 363 -5.67 -16.05 17.56
C GLY A 363 -5.93 -15.49 16.16
N GLY A 364 -6.32 -14.22 16.04
CA GLY A 364 -6.42 -13.51 14.77
C GLY A 364 -5.11 -12.84 14.35
N ASN A 365 -5.19 -11.91 13.39
CA ASN A 365 -4.06 -11.15 12.86
C ASN A 365 -3.46 -10.15 13.87
N ILE A 366 -4.27 -9.65 14.81
CA ILE A 366 -3.86 -8.79 15.92
C ILE A 366 -4.87 -8.92 17.08
N SER A 367 -4.44 -8.80 18.33
CA SER A 367 -5.39 -8.72 19.46
C SER A 367 -6.01 -7.32 19.59
N GLY A 368 -7.21 -7.23 20.14
CA GLY A 368 -7.87 -5.96 20.45
C GLY A 368 -7.06 -5.12 21.43
N ALA A 369 -6.43 -5.77 22.42
CA ALA A 369 -5.51 -5.13 23.36
C ALA A 369 -4.25 -4.54 22.68
N THR A 370 -3.64 -5.29 21.75
CA THR A 370 -2.47 -4.82 20.99
C THR A 370 -2.83 -3.62 20.11
N LEU A 371 -3.95 -3.67 19.40
CA LEU A 371 -4.45 -2.56 18.57
C LEU A 371 -4.78 -1.31 19.42
N SER A 372 -5.46 -1.52 20.55
CA SER A 372 -5.80 -0.46 21.52
C SER A 372 -4.57 0.32 21.98
N ALA A 373 -3.47 -0.38 22.29
CA ALA A 373 -2.22 0.25 22.73
C ALA A 373 -1.58 1.13 21.64
N ARG A 374 -1.79 0.84 20.35
CA ARG A 374 -1.29 1.67 19.23
C ARG A 374 -2.15 2.91 19.00
N LEU A 375 -3.47 2.75 19.13
CA LEU A 375 -4.44 3.83 18.94
C LEU A 375 -4.30 4.96 19.99
N VAL A 376 -3.58 4.76 21.10
CA VAL A 376 -3.25 5.85 22.05
C VAL A 376 -2.44 6.99 21.39
N THR A 377 -1.59 6.68 20.40
CA THR A 377 -0.63 7.65 19.83
C THR A 377 -0.57 7.68 18.30
N THR A 378 -1.21 6.74 17.60
CA THR A 378 -1.05 6.50 16.17
C THR A 378 -2.42 6.31 15.51
N ASN A 379 -2.66 6.93 14.36
CA ASN A 379 -3.84 6.64 13.54
C ASN A 379 -3.67 5.28 12.87
N VAL A 380 -4.70 4.43 12.86
CA VAL A 380 -4.61 3.08 12.26
C VAL A 380 -5.66 2.91 11.17
N THR A 381 -5.23 2.49 9.98
CA THR A 381 -6.13 2.12 8.87
C THR A 381 -5.88 0.68 8.47
N ILE A 382 -6.88 -0.18 8.66
CA ILE A 382 -6.88 -1.57 8.19
C ILE A 382 -7.68 -1.61 6.90
N SER A 383 -7.10 -2.16 5.83
CA SER A 383 -7.74 -2.30 4.52
C SER A 383 -7.65 -3.73 4.03
N THR A 384 -8.73 -4.24 3.41
CA THR A 384 -8.65 -5.47 2.61
C THR A 384 -8.53 -5.16 1.12
N ARG A 385 -7.86 -6.06 0.40
CA ARG A 385 -7.67 -6.06 -1.05
C ARG A 385 -8.04 -7.44 -1.58
N ALA A 386 -8.20 -7.58 -2.90
CA ALA A 386 -8.26 -8.93 -3.45
C ALA A 386 -6.89 -9.57 -3.34
N ALA A 387 -6.81 -10.74 -2.70
CA ALA A 387 -5.87 -11.75 -3.13
C ALA A 387 -6.44 -12.46 -4.37
N VAL A 388 -5.57 -13.01 -5.20
CA VAL A 388 -5.98 -13.80 -6.37
C VAL A 388 -6.36 -15.25 -5.99
N SER A 389 -6.13 -15.63 -4.74
CA SER A 389 -6.44 -16.95 -4.18
C SER A 389 -7.89 -17.07 -3.74
N ALA A 390 -8.59 -18.08 -4.25
CA ALA A 390 -10.05 -18.27 -4.17
C ALA A 390 -10.64 -18.56 -2.76
N SER A 391 -9.89 -18.31 -1.70
CA SER A 391 -10.30 -18.48 -0.30
C SER A 391 -10.49 -17.17 0.46
N SER A 392 -10.03 -16.02 -0.06
CA SER A 392 -10.17 -14.74 0.65
C SER A 392 -11.58 -14.17 0.52
N THR A 393 -12.17 -13.70 1.62
CA THR A 393 -13.53 -13.14 1.64
C THR A 393 -13.60 -11.64 1.38
N GLY A 394 -12.50 -10.91 1.59
CA GLY A 394 -12.44 -9.45 1.57
C GLY A 394 -12.98 -8.80 2.85
N ASP A 395 -13.11 -9.54 3.95
CA ASP A 395 -13.80 -9.13 5.18
C ASP A 395 -12.84 -8.57 6.26
N ILE A 396 -13.39 -7.71 7.11
CA ILE A 396 -12.77 -7.33 8.39
C ILE A 396 -13.66 -7.81 9.55
N LEU A 397 -13.08 -8.54 10.49
CA LEU A 397 -13.76 -9.07 11.68
C LEU A 397 -13.18 -8.43 12.96
N VAL A 398 -14.02 -7.86 13.81
CA VAL A 398 -13.65 -7.36 15.15
C VAL A 398 -14.24 -8.30 16.20
N ASN A 399 -13.47 -9.30 16.60
CA ASN A 399 -13.86 -10.39 17.51
C ASN A 399 -13.33 -10.20 18.95
N ASP A 400 -12.49 -9.19 19.19
CA ASP A 400 -11.94 -8.81 20.49
C ASP A 400 -12.09 -7.30 20.70
N ALA A 401 -12.17 -6.87 21.97
CA ALA A 401 -12.56 -5.52 22.32
C ALA A 401 -11.43 -4.50 22.07
N ILE A 402 -11.81 -3.31 21.58
CA ILE A 402 -10.87 -2.21 21.30
C ILE A 402 -11.22 -1.03 22.20
N ALA A 403 -10.30 -0.58 23.05
CA ALA A 403 -10.54 0.50 24.00
C ALA A 403 -9.32 1.42 24.12
N TRP A 404 -9.43 2.68 23.71
CA TRP A 404 -8.31 3.64 23.76
C TRP A 404 -8.70 5.03 24.24
N THR A 405 -7.70 5.76 24.73
CA THR A 405 -7.75 7.20 24.99
C THR A 405 -6.55 7.85 24.30
N ALA A 406 -6.77 8.79 23.38
CA ALA A 406 -5.66 9.41 22.65
C ALA A 406 -4.88 10.41 23.53
N SER A 407 -3.55 10.41 23.41
CA SER A 407 -2.67 11.14 24.32
C SER A 407 -2.61 12.66 24.09
N SER A 408 -2.68 13.11 22.84
CA SER A 408 -2.52 14.54 22.46
C SER A 408 -3.64 15.01 21.53
N THR A 409 -3.55 14.65 20.25
CA THR A 409 -4.59 14.87 19.23
C THR A 409 -5.48 13.63 19.08
N PRO A 410 -6.76 13.77 18.67
CA PRO A 410 -7.61 12.62 18.44
C PRO A 410 -7.07 11.66 17.38
N THR A 411 -7.05 10.36 17.71
CA THR A 411 -6.62 9.29 16.80
C THR A 411 -7.83 8.56 16.23
N THR A 412 -7.68 8.08 14.99
CA THR A 412 -8.76 7.42 14.24
C THR A 412 -8.39 5.95 13.99
N LEU A 413 -9.36 5.06 14.23
CA LEU A 413 -9.36 3.70 13.70
C LEU A 413 -10.27 3.67 12.45
N THR A 414 -9.70 3.29 11.31
CA THR A 414 -10.41 3.16 10.03
C THR A 414 -10.36 1.71 9.54
N LEU A 415 -11.52 1.13 9.23
CA LEU A 415 -11.68 -0.21 8.66
C LEU A 415 -12.25 -0.10 7.24
N ASN A 416 -11.44 -0.38 6.22
CA ASN A 416 -11.79 -0.26 4.80
C ASN A 416 -11.85 -1.64 4.14
N SER A 417 -13.01 -2.31 4.12
CA SER A 417 -13.11 -3.67 3.57
C SER A 417 -13.68 -3.72 2.15
N ARG A 418 -13.24 -4.68 1.34
CA ARG A 418 -13.83 -4.97 0.03
C ARG A 418 -15.23 -5.57 0.12
N ARG A 419 -15.52 -6.32 1.18
CA ARG A 419 -16.84 -6.93 1.41
C ARG A 419 -17.46 -6.46 2.73
N ASP A 420 -17.33 -7.20 3.83
CA ASP A 420 -18.04 -6.88 5.08
C ASP A 420 -17.12 -6.28 6.16
N VAL A 421 -17.70 -5.51 7.09
CA VAL A 421 -17.10 -5.17 8.39
C VAL A 421 -18.02 -5.69 9.49
N ASN A 422 -17.60 -6.75 10.18
CA ASN A 422 -18.34 -7.38 11.27
C ASN A 422 -17.76 -6.96 12.62
N ILE A 423 -18.48 -6.11 13.35
CA ILE A 423 -18.08 -5.62 14.66
C ILE A 423 -18.76 -6.49 15.72
N ASN A 424 -18.14 -7.61 16.08
CA ASN A 424 -18.68 -8.61 17.01
C ASN A 424 -18.35 -8.30 18.49
N ALA A 425 -17.30 -7.53 18.74
CA ALA A 425 -16.87 -7.05 20.06
C ALA A 425 -16.97 -5.53 20.20
N ALA A 426 -16.84 -5.02 21.43
CA ALA A 426 -17.05 -3.60 21.73
C ALA A 426 -15.86 -2.70 21.28
N ILE A 427 -16.18 -1.46 20.88
CA ILE A 427 -15.23 -0.43 20.48
C ILE A 427 -15.49 0.84 21.32
N SER A 428 -14.49 1.29 22.08
CA SER A 428 -14.61 2.43 23.01
C SER A 428 -13.45 3.43 22.82
N ALA A 429 -13.76 4.65 22.39
CA ALA A 429 -12.77 5.67 22.08
C ALA A 429 -12.99 6.97 22.89
N THR A 430 -11.97 7.43 23.61
CA THR A 430 -11.95 8.77 24.25
C THR A 430 -10.91 9.64 23.56
N LYS A 431 -11.33 10.82 23.09
CA LYS A 431 -10.58 11.62 22.09
C LYS A 431 -10.20 10.75 20.89
N GLY A 432 -11.16 9.99 20.34
CA GLY A 432 -10.85 9.08 19.24
C GLY A 432 -12.06 8.83 18.35
N ASN A 433 -11.79 8.64 17.07
CA ASN A 433 -12.80 8.47 16.04
C ASN A 433 -12.81 7.02 15.53
N PHE A 434 -13.97 6.55 15.10
CA PHE A 434 -14.13 5.23 14.49
C PHE A 434 -14.76 5.34 13.11
N VAL A 435 -14.15 4.70 12.10
CA VAL A 435 -14.62 4.67 10.72
C VAL A 435 -14.68 3.22 10.23
N ALA A 436 -15.79 2.85 9.61
CA ALA A 436 -15.92 1.63 8.82
C ALA A 436 -16.51 1.98 7.44
N CYS A 437 -15.74 1.75 6.38
CA CYS A 437 -16.19 1.89 4.99
C CYS A 437 -16.09 0.51 4.32
N CYS A 438 -17.16 -0.01 3.72
CA CYS A 438 -17.12 -1.32 3.09
C CYS A 438 -17.87 -1.40 1.74
N GLY A 439 -17.48 -2.38 0.92
CA GLY A 439 -18.12 -2.65 -0.38
C GLY A 439 -19.46 -3.39 -0.29
N ARG A 440 -19.74 -4.11 0.82
CA ARG A 440 -21.01 -4.80 1.06
C ARG A 440 -21.65 -4.36 2.38
N ASP A 441 -21.53 -5.09 3.50
CA ASP A 441 -22.29 -4.78 4.73
C ASP A 441 -21.43 -4.31 5.92
N VAL A 442 -21.96 -3.40 6.75
CA VAL A 442 -21.45 -3.11 8.10
C VAL A 442 -22.42 -3.68 9.14
N SER A 443 -21.94 -4.55 10.02
CA SER A 443 -22.73 -5.18 11.09
C SER A 443 -22.21 -4.79 12.47
N VAL A 444 -22.97 -3.97 13.21
CA VAL A 444 -22.65 -3.58 14.60
C VAL A 444 -23.34 -4.53 15.57
N LYS A 445 -22.60 -5.54 16.06
CA LYS A 445 -23.07 -6.59 16.99
C LYS A 445 -22.51 -6.42 18.41
N GLY A 446 -21.35 -5.77 18.55
CA GLY A 446 -20.82 -5.22 19.79
C GLY A 446 -21.06 -3.71 19.91
N ALA A 447 -21.02 -3.18 21.13
CA ALA A 447 -21.28 -1.76 21.39
C ALA A 447 -20.19 -0.83 20.83
N ILE A 448 -20.58 0.33 20.29
CA ILE A 448 -19.66 1.41 19.89
C ILE A 448 -19.87 2.61 20.81
N THR A 449 -18.81 3.10 21.45
CA THR A 449 -18.84 4.28 22.32
C THR A 449 -17.73 5.27 21.94
N THR A 450 -18.08 6.53 21.69
CA THR A 450 -17.09 7.61 21.47
C THR A 450 -17.35 8.82 22.35
N VAL A 451 -16.27 9.42 22.86
CA VAL A 451 -16.31 10.64 23.68
C VAL A 451 -15.24 11.60 23.14
N ASN A 452 -15.61 12.84 22.79
CA ASN A 452 -14.72 13.78 22.07
C ASN A 452 -14.21 13.22 20.72
N GLY A 453 -15.10 12.56 19.96
CA GLY A 453 -14.77 11.93 18.67
C GLY A 453 -15.98 11.28 18.01
N SER A 454 -15.91 11.09 16.69
CA SER A 454 -17.07 10.74 15.84
C SER A 454 -17.06 9.29 15.34
N VAL A 455 -18.25 8.83 14.88
CA VAL A 455 -18.46 7.53 14.24
C VAL A 455 -18.93 7.72 12.79
N LEU A 456 -18.30 7.02 11.84
CA LEU A 456 -18.73 6.94 10.44
C LEU A 456 -18.84 5.47 10.03
N LEU A 457 -20.05 5.00 9.73
CA LEU A 457 -20.30 3.68 9.14
C LEU A 457 -20.89 3.85 7.74
N ASN A 458 -20.23 3.30 6.71
CA ASN A 458 -20.63 3.41 5.32
C ASN A 458 -20.60 2.04 4.63
N ALA A 459 -21.72 1.59 4.08
CA ALA A 459 -21.87 0.30 3.40
C ALA A 459 -22.27 0.47 1.94
N GLY A 460 -21.67 -0.30 1.03
CA GLY A 460 -22.12 -0.41 -0.36
C GLY A 460 -23.49 -1.09 -0.50
N GLN A 461 -23.82 -1.97 0.44
CA GLN A 461 -25.17 -2.49 0.69
C GLN A 461 -25.69 -1.94 2.02
N ASN A 462 -25.62 -2.66 3.14
CA ASN A 462 -26.41 -2.34 4.34
C ASN A 462 -25.57 -1.94 5.56
N VAL A 463 -26.06 -0.96 6.34
CA VAL A 463 -25.54 -0.69 7.70
C VAL A 463 -26.56 -1.20 8.71
N THR A 464 -26.23 -2.28 9.43
CA THR A 464 -27.12 -2.90 10.42
C THR A 464 -26.60 -2.71 11.84
N VAL A 465 -27.42 -2.09 12.68
CA VAL A 465 -27.10 -1.73 14.06
C VAL A 465 -27.89 -2.63 15.02
N PHE A 466 -27.33 -3.81 15.32
CA PHE A 466 -27.89 -4.76 16.28
C PHE A 466 -27.61 -4.38 17.74
N HIS A 467 -26.60 -3.52 17.98
CA HIS A 467 -26.12 -3.17 19.31
C HIS A 467 -25.88 -1.66 19.46
N THR A 468 -25.79 -1.19 20.70
CA THR A 468 -25.76 0.23 21.05
C THR A 468 -24.61 1.01 20.39
N ILE A 469 -24.94 2.17 19.81
CA ILE A 469 -23.97 3.21 19.42
C ILE A 469 -24.20 4.43 20.32
N THR A 470 -23.15 4.93 20.99
CA THR A 470 -23.23 6.12 21.85
C THR A 470 -22.09 7.08 21.54
N THR A 471 -22.40 8.32 21.21
CA THR A 471 -21.41 9.39 20.97
C THR A 471 -21.69 10.60 21.84
N THR A 472 -20.64 11.15 22.46
CA THR A 472 -20.71 12.39 23.24
C THR A 472 -19.62 13.36 22.78
N ASP A 473 -19.97 14.62 22.53
CA ASP A 473 -19.08 15.63 21.95
C ASP A 473 -18.46 15.15 20.61
N GLY A 474 -19.32 14.72 19.68
CA GLY A 474 -18.94 14.10 18.42
C GLY A 474 -20.15 13.83 17.52
N ASN A 475 -19.90 13.46 16.26
CA ASN A 475 -20.93 13.24 15.24
C ASN A 475 -21.12 11.74 14.98
N ILE A 476 -22.27 11.35 14.43
CA ILE A 476 -22.51 9.99 13.90
C ILE A 476 -23.01 10.12 12.46
N ALA A 477 -22.41 9.37 11.54
CA ALA A 477 -22.93 9.17 10.18
C ALA A 477 -23.11 7.67 9.89
N LEU A 478 -24.35 7.27 9.56
CA LEU A 478 -24.69 5.90 9.13
C LEU A 478 -25.22 5.96 7.69
N CYS A 479 -24.51 5.38 6.74
CA CYS A 479 -24.75 5.60 5.31
C CYS A 479 -24.74 4.28 4.53
N ALA A 480 -25.83 3.97 3.83
CA ALA A 480 -26.02 2.70 3.12
C ALA A 480 -26.38 2.92 1.64
N GLY A 481 -25.76 2.13 0.76
CA GLY A 481 -26.16 2.03 -0.63
C GLY A 481 -27.57 1.43 -0.77
N HIS A 482 -27.91 0.50 0.13
CA HIS A 482 -29.24 -0.04 0.37
C HIS A 482 -29.76 0.41 1.77
N ASP A 483 -29.98 -0.49 2.72
CA ASP A 483 -30.72 -0.20 3.95
C ASP A 483 -29.84 0.24 5.14
N VAL A 484 -30.36 1.19 5.94
CA VAL A 484 -29.87 1.44 7.31
C VAL A 484 -30.87 0.82 8.28
N HIS A 485 -30.48 -0.29 8.91
CA HIS A 485 -31.33 -1.07 9.82
C HIS A 485 -30.93 -0.80 11.27
N ILE A 486 -31.88 -0.39 12.12
CA ILE A 486 -31.64 0.03 13.50
C ILE A 486 -32.50 -0.82 14.46
N ASP A 487 -31.83 -1.69 15.21
CA ASP A 487 -32.42 -2.55 16.26
C ASP A 487 -31.93 -2.13 17.65
N GLY A 488 -30.63 -1.82 17.76
CA GLY A 488 -29.98 -1.31 18.96
C GLY A 488 -30.23 0.18 19.20
N ALA A 489 -29.97 0.64 20.42
CA ALA A 489 -30.09 2.05 20.76
C ALA A 489 -28.98 2.89 20.11
N VAL A 490 -29.35 3.97 19.41
CA VAL A 490 -28.40 5.01 18.97
C VAL A 490 -28.59 6.25 19.82
N THR A 491 -27.51 6.74 20.44
CA THR A 491 -27.51 7.90 21.33
C THR A 491 -26.43 8.90 20.92
N LEU A 492 -26.78 10.17 20.77
CA LEU A 492 -25.82 11.23 20.48
C LEU A 492 -26.09 12.46 21.37
N THR A 493 -25.10 12.83 22.18
CA THR A 493 -25.17 14.00 23.08
C THR A 493 -24.12 15.04 22.69
N ARG A 494 -24.57 16.16 22.12
CA ARG A 494 -23.75 17.26 21.55
C ARG A 494 -22.86 16.81 20.37
N GLY A 495 -23.13 17.38 19.19
CA GLY A 495 -22.26 17.25 18.02
C GLY A 495 -20.97 18.07 18.16
N SER A 496 -19.96 17.77 17.34
CA SER A 496 -18.69 18.51 17.31
C SER A 496 -18.36 19.05 15.92
N THR A 497 -17.89 20.30 15.87
CA THR A 497 -17.32 20.94 14.67
C THR A 497 -15.80 20.96 14.67
N ILE A 498 -15.14 20.48 15.72
CA ILE A 498 -13.68 20.48 15.87
C ILE A 498 -13.07 19.52 14.83
N PRO A 499 -12.25 19.96 13.86
CA PRO A 499 -11.88 19.14 12.69
C PRO A 499 -11.22 17.79 12.99
N ALA A 500 -10.49 17.67 14.10
CA ALA A 500 -9.88 16.41 14.52
C ALA A 500 -10.86 15.44 15.19
N GLN A 501 -12.00 15.93 15.69
CA GLN A 501 -13.06 15.12 16.32
C GLN A 501 -14.22 14.84 15.37
N SER A 502 -14.52 15.77 14.45
CA SER A 502 -15.74 15.74 13.62
C SER A 502 -15.67 14.79 12.43
N LEU A 503 -14.48 14.25 12.11
CA LEU A 503 -14.17 13.53 10.86
C LEU A 503 -14.47 14.34 9.57
N GLY A 504 -14.79 15.64 9.66
CA GLY A 504 -15.33 16.41 8.54
C GLY A 504 -16.83 16.19 8.27
N LEU A 505 -17.51 15.39 9.10
CA LEU A 505 -18.95 15.10 8.98
C LEU A 505 -19.81 16.33 9.31
N PRO A 506 -21.07 16.37 8.82
CA PRO A 506 -22.09 17.26 9.35
C PRO A 506 -22.23 17.12 10.88
N VAL A 507 -22.49 18.23 11.56
CA VAL A 507 -22.65 18.24 13.01
C VAL A 507 -23.90 17.48 13.44
N GLY A 508 -23.77 16.62 14.46
CA GLY A 508 -24.88 15.82 15.00
C GLY A 508 -25.02 14.45 14.34
N LEU A 509 -26.26 13.99 14.14
CA LEU A 509 -26.56 12.66 13.58
C LEU A 509 -26.98 12.75 12.12
N THR A 510 -26.33 11.99 11.24
CA THR A 510 -26.68 11.85 9.83
C THR A 510 -27.02 10.38 9.53
N LEU A 511 -28.18 10.13 8.93
CA LEU A 511 -28.59 8.84 8.40
C LEU A 511 -28.85 8.97 6.90
N ILE A 512 -28.22 8.12 6.08
CA ILE A 512 -28.43 8.06 4.62
C ILE A 512 -28.73 6.62 4.21
N ALA A 513 -29.85 6.39 3.53
CA ALA A 513 -30.20 5.06 3.00
C ALA A 513 -30.72 5.14 1.56
N GLY A 514 -30.34 4.16 0.74
CA GLY A 514 -30.60 4.11 -0.70
C GLY A 514 -29.63 4.95 -1.54
N ALA A 515 -28.40 5.17 -1.04
CA ALA A 515 -27.39 5.97 -1.74
C ALA A 515 -26.83 5.31 -3.02
N GLY A 516 -27.11 4.03 -3.27
CA GLY A 516 -26.49 3.22 -4.34
C GLY A 516 -26.71 3.71 -5.77
N GLY A 517 -27.65 4.65 -5.98
CA GLY A 517 -28.01 5.19 -7.30
C GLY A 517 -29.05 4.34 -8.04
N THR A 518 -29.59 3.31 -7.40
CA THR A 518 -30.52 2.31 -7.96
C THR A 518 -31.91 2.85 -8.34
N GLY A 519 -32.16 4.15 -8.19
CA GLY A 519 -33.44 4.79 -8.48
C GLY A 519 -34.43 4.74 -7.31
N PRO A 520 -35.64 5.31 -7.46
CA PRO A 520 -36.58 5.43 -6.36
C PRO A 520 -37.49 4.20 -6.16
N GLY A 521 -37.76 3.86 -4.90
CA GLY A 521 -38.80 2.89 -4.52
C GLY A 521 -38.32 1.68 -3.71
N VAL A 522 -39.23 0.72 -3.52
CA VAL A 522 -39.16 -0.36 -2.50
C VAL A 522 -37.93 -1.29 -2.56
N GLY A 523 -37.27 -1.42 -3.71
CA GLY A 523 -36.09 -2.29 -3.87
C GLY A 523 -34.74 -1.58 -3.64
N ALA A 524 -34.75 -0.27 -3.44
CA ALA A 524 -33.58 0.59 -3.52
C ALA A 524 -33.15 1.19 -2.17
N GLY A 525 -33.48 0.52 -1.05
CA GLY A 525 -32.94 0.74 0.30
C GLY A 525 -33.50 1.95 1.06
N THR A 526 -33.85 1.79 2.33
CA THR A 526 -34.41 2.87 3.17
C THR A 526 -33.95 2.76 4.63
N ILE A 527 -34.42 3.67 5.50
CA ILE A 527 -34.14 3.58 6.94
C ILE A 527 -35.20 2.72 7.61
N ILE A 528 -34.79 1.60 8.20
CA ILE A 528 -35.65 0.61 8.84
C ILE A 528 -35.38 0.62 10.34
N PHE A 529 -36.43 0.76 11.14
CA PHE A 529 -36.39 0.62 12.60
C PHE A 529 -37.16 -0.63 12.99
N SER A 530 -36.52 -1.56 13.70
CA SER A 530 -37.21 -2.77 14.15
C SER A 530 -38.44 -2.45 15.02
N PRO A 531 -39.47 -3.32 15.05
CA PRO A 531 -40.69 -3.07 15.83
C PRO A 531 -40.44 -2.85 17.33
N LEU A 532 -39.38 -3.46 17.88
CA LEU A 532 -38.96 -3.37 19.28
C LEU A 532 -37.72 -2.49 19.50
N ALA A 533 -37.23 -1.80 18.46
CA ALA A 533 -36.03 -0.97 18.57
C ALA A 533 -36.26 0.23 19.52
N PRO A 534 -35.32 0.53 20.43
CA PRO A 534 -35.36 1.75 21.23
C PRO A 534 -35.42 3.01 20.35
N ARG A 535 -36.02 4.09 20.87
CA ARG A 535 -35.97 5.39 20.20
C ARG A 535 -34.55 5.93 20.15
N VAL A 536 -34.14 6.41 18.98
CA VAL A 536 -32.85 7.09 18.80
C VAL A 536 -32.87 8.40 19.58
N THR A 537 -31.92 8.58 20.48
CA THR A 537 -31.91 9.70 21.43
C THR A 537 -30.86 10.72 21.03
N VAL A 538 -31.26 11.97 20.77
CA VAL A 538 -30.34 13.03 20.34
C VAL A 538 -30.57 14.30 21.15
N THR A 539 -29.48 14.80 21.75
CA THR A 539 -29.48 15.94 22.69
C THR A 539 -28.63 17.08 22.14
N ALA A 540 -29.19 18.30 22.12
CA ALA A 540 -28.50 19.57 21.83
C ALA A 540 -27.79 19.65 20.47
N THR A 541 -28.27 18.92 19.44
CA THR A 541 -27.63 18.87 18.12
C THR A 541 -28.63 18.34 17.05
N PRO A 542 -28.49 18.68 15.76
CA PRO A 542 -29.50 18.30 14.76
C PRO A 542 -29.40 16.83 14.33
N VAL A 543 -30.49 16.37 13.70
CA VAL A 543 -30.57 15.08 13.00
C VAL A 543 -30.90 15.34 11.54
N THR A 544 -30.14 14.74 10.62
CA THR A 544 -30.42 14.73 9.18
C THR A 544 -30.72 13.31 8.73
N ILE A 545 -31.87 13.13 8.07
CA ILE A 545 -32.28 11.90 7.40
C ILE A 545 -32.36 12.18 5.90
N ASN A 546 -31.56 11.47 5.09
CA ASN A 546 -31.74 11.37 3.65
C ASN A 546 -32.14 9.91 3.34
N TYR A 547 -33.28 9.67 2.69
CA TYR A 547 -33.78 8.31 2.49
C TYR A 547 -34.45 8.15 1.12
N ASN A 548 -34.38 6.94 0.56
CA ASN A 548 -35.22 6.58 -0.58
C ASN A 548 -36.68 6.39 -0.13
N PRO A 549 -37.65 7.15 -0.65
CA PRO A 549 -39.06 6.95 -0.35
C PRO A 549 -39.66 5.80 -1.16
N VAL A 550 -40.72 5.18 -0.63
CA VAL A 550 -41.57 4.27 -1.42
C VAL A 550 -42.25 5.03 -2.56
N ALA A 551 -42.77 6.24 -2.27
CA ALA A 551 -43.28 7.18 -3.25
C ALA A 551 -43.12 8.63 -2.76
N TYR A 552 -42.80 9.55 -3.68
CA TYR A 552 -42.59 10.97 -3.36
C TYR A 552 -43.86 11.67 -2.84
N ALA A 553 -45.03 11.19 -3.23
CA ALA A 553 -46.32 11.68 -2.77
C ALA A 553 -46.69 11.22 -1.34
N THR A 554 -46.01 10.22 -0.79
CA THR A 554 -46.25 9.68 0.56
C THR A 554 -44.92 9.53 1.32
N PRO A 555 -44.32 10.63 1.83
CA PRO A 555 -43.06 10.60 2.56
C PRO A 555 -43.15 9.76 3.84
N SER A 556 -42.08 9.01 4.15
CA SER A 556 -41.96 8.28 5.42
C SER A 556 -41.88 9.25 6.60
N ALA A 557 -42.59 8.96 7.69
CA ALA A 557 -42.63 9.79 8.89
C ALA A 557 -41.74 9.21 10.00
N PHE A 558 -40.53 9.73 10.17
CA PHE A 558 -39.55 9.16 11.11
C PHE A 558 -39.62 9.71 12.54
N ALA A 559 -40.26 10.86 12.77
CA ALA A 559 -40.21 11.59 14.05
C ALA A 559 -40.59 10.75 15.28
N THR A 560 -41.52 9.78 15.16
CA THR A 560 -41.94 8.90 16.27
C THR A 560 -40.90 7.87 16.70
N ARG A 561 -39.81 7.71 15.93
CA ARG A 561 -38.65 6.86 16.23
C ARG A 561 -37.54 7.57 17.00
N PHE A 562 -37.68 8.87 17.26
CA PHE A 562 -36.68 9.68 17.94
C PHE A 562 -37.15 10.21 19.30
N THR A 563 -36.19 10.42 20.19
CA THR A 563 -36.32 11.23 21.41
C THR A 563 -35.36 12.41 21.25
N LEU A 564 -35.91 13.60 21.01
CA LEU A 564 -35.12 14.82 20.75
C LEU A 564 -35.23 15.77 21.95
N THR A 565 -34.09 16.27 22.43
CA THR A 565 -33.99 17.10 23.63
C THR A 565 -33.05 18.30 23.43
N GLU A 566 -33.17 19.32 24.29
CA GLU A 566 -32.27 20.49 24.33
C GLU A 566 -32.13 21.22 22.98
N GLY A 567 -33.21 21.28 22.19
CA GLY A 567 -33.21 21.94 20.87
C GLY A 567 -32.73 21.08 19.71
N ALA A 568 -32.47 19.79 19.92
CA ALA A 568 -32.27 18.83 18.83
C ALA A 568 -33.50 18.81 17.90
N ALA A 569 -33.25 18.84 16.58
CA ALA A 569 -34.30 18.95 15.55
C ALA A 569 -34.03 18.00 14.39
N LEU A 570 -35.08 17.35 13.89
CA LEU A 570 -35.00 16.42 12.74
C LEU A 570 -35.33 17.13 11.42
N THR A 571 -34.39 17.10 10.49
CA THR A 571 -34.60 17.38 9.07
C THR A 571 -34.66 16.04 8.33
N GLN A 572 -35.73 15.78 7.57
CA GLN A 572 -35.85 14.60 6.70
C GLN A 572 -36.04 15.00 5.24
N ARG A 573 -35.34 14.30 4.33
CA ARG A 573 -35.30 14.57 2.89
C ARG A 573 -35.39 13.28 2.08
N MET A 574 -36.11 13.35 0.97
CA MET A 574 -36.23 12.25 0.02
C MET A 574 -35.07 12.28 -1.00
N LEU A 575 -34.46 11.12 -1.27
CA LEU A 575 -33.41 11.01 -2.28
C LEU A 575 -33.99 11.16 -3.70
N LEU A 576 -33.29 11.96 -4.51
CA LEU A 576 -33.52 12.15 -5.93
C LEU A 576 -32.38 11.54 -6.73
N PHE A 577 -32.75 10.85 -7.80
CA PHE A 577 -31.87 10.15 -8.72
C PHE A 577 -32.01 10.82 -10.08
N PRO A 578 -31.07 11.66 -10.53
CA PRO A 578 -31.12 12.26 -11.86
C PRO A 578 -31.14 11.20 -12.97
N ASP A 579 -31.82 11.45 -14.08
CA ASP A 579 -31.71 10.59 -15.26
C ASP A 579 -30.59 11.09 -16.18
N GLY A 580 -29.82 10.15 -16.73
CA GLY A 580 -28.75 10.39 -17.71
C GLY A 580 -28.80 9.46 -18.91
N SER A 581 -29.95 8.79 -19.12
CA SER A 581 -30.20 7.84 -20.20
C SER A 581 -30.03 8.48 -21.59
N ARG A 582 -29.44 7.74 -22.53
CA ARG A 582 -29.10 8.23 -23.87
C ARG A 582 -28.95 7.11 -24.89
N VAL A 583 -28.77 7.50 -26.15
CA VAL A 583 -28.37 6.58 -27.23
C VAL A 583 -26.85 6.30 -27.17
N PHE A 584 -26.45 5.11 -27.62
CA PHE A 584 -25.06 4.71 -27.77
C PHE A 584 -24.29 5.60 -28.76
N ASN A 585 -23.09 6.01 -28.35
CA ASN A 585 -22.19 6.91 -29.09
C ASN A 585 -20.71 6.52 -28.95
N GLY A 586 -20.42 5.30 -28.45
CA GLY A 586 -19.06 4.82 -28.17
C GLY A 586 -18.35 5.41 -26.92
N GLY A 587 -18.87 6.48 -26.32
CA GLY A 587 -18.31 7.10 -25.10
C GLY A 587 -19.02 6.68 -23.81
N THR A 588 -18.49 7.14 -22.67
CA THR A 588 -19.11 6.99 -21.33
C THR A 588 -19.79 8.25 -20.81
N ALA A 589 -19.40 9.44 -21.27
CA ALA A 589 -19.97 10.71 -20.80
C ALA A 589 -21.50 10.81 -21.06
N THR A 590 -22.19 11.57 -20.20
CA THR A 590 -23.60 11.93 -20.38
C THR A 590 -23.91 13.29 -19.73
N THR A 591 -25.14 13.77 -19.84
CA THR A 591 -25.65 14.96 -19.16
C THR A 591 -26.91 14.58 -18.40
N LEU A 592 -27.04 15.04 -17.15
CA LEU A 592 -28.18 14.69 -16.31
C LEU A 592 -29.33 15.68 -16.50
N SER A 593 -30.55 15.17 -16.63
CA SER A 593 -31.75 16.00 -16.75
C SER A 593 -32.96 15.29 -16.14
N GLY A 594 -33.88 16.05 -15.54
CA GLY A 594 -35.01 15.48 -14.82
C GLY A 594 -34.60 14.54 -13.69
N PHE A 595 -35.47 13.59 -13.37
CA PHE A 595 -35.25 12.56 -12.35
C PHE A 595 -35.86 11.23 -12.79
N ARG A 596 -35.19 10.12 -12.45
CA ARG A 596 -35.72 8.76 -12.61
C ARG A 596 -36.99 8.61 -11.77
N THR A 597 -37.99 7.92 -12.31
CA THR A 597 -39.24 7.61 -11.62
C THR A 597 -39.74 6.22 -12.00
N THR A 598 -40.56 5.63 -11.16
CA THR A 598 -41.33 4.41 -11.45
C THR A 598 -42.83 4.70 -11.28
N ALA A 599 -43.68 3.82 -11.82
CA ALA A 599 -45.13 3.92 -11.62
C ALA A 599 -45.55 3.86 -10.14
N VAL A 600 -44.69 3.32 -9.26
CA VAL A 600 -44.88 3.30 -7.81
C VAL A 600 -44.33 4.57 -7.15
N SER A 601 -43.14 5.05 -7.55
CA SER A 601 -42.52 6.22 -6.90
C SER A 601 -43.27 7.53 -7.14
N GLY A 602 -43.92 7.65 -8.30
CA GLY A 602 -44.41 8.92 -8.83
C GLY A 602 -43.28 9.89 -9.18
N LEU A 603 -43.65 11.13 -9.50
CA LEU A 603 -42.76 12.23 -9.84
C LEU A 603 -42.56 13.17 -8.62
N PRO A 604 -41.33 13.62 -8.32
CA PRO A 604 -41.10 14.62 -7.28
C PRO A 604 -41.63 16.00 -7.73
N THR A 605 -42.31 16.72 -6.84
CA THR A 605 -43.01 17.98 -7.17
C THR A 605 -42.31 19.20 -6.59
N GLY A 606 -42.25 20.29 -7.37
CA GLY A 606 -41.73 21.59 -6.92
C GLY A 606 -40.20 21.67 -6.80
N VAL A 607 -39.48 20.74 -7.43
CA VAL A 607 -38.02 20.62 -7.42
C VAL A 607 -37.50 20.37 -8.84
N THR A 608 -36.33 20.93 -9.16
CA THR A 608 -35.65 20.82 -10.46
C THR A 608 -34.15 20.58 -10.24
N LEU A 609 -33.54 19.79 -11.14
CA LEU A 609 -32.10 19.62 -11.20
C LEU A 609 -31.45 20.86 -11.84
N VAL A 610 -30.38 21.38 -11.23
CA VAL A 610 -29.58 22.48 -11.76
C VAL A 610 -28.18 21.97 -12.07
N THR A 611 -27.67 22.31 -13.26
CA THR A 611 -26.31 21.99 -13.70
C THR A 611 -25.39 23.16 -13.34
N GLY A 612 -24.40 22.92 -12.49
CA GLY A 612 -23.41 23.93 -12.10
C GLY A 612 -22.24 24.06 -13.08
N PRO A 613 -21.40 25.11 -12.97
CA PRO A 613 -20.16 25.21 -13.73
C PRO A 613 -19.24 24.02 -13.45
N GLY A 614 -18.74 23.38 -14.52
CA GLY A 614 -17.87 22.20 -14.39
C GLY A 614 -18.59 20.90 -13.98
N ALA A 615 -19.92 20.87 -14.00
CA ALA A 615 -20.67 19.64 -13.74
C ALA A 615 -20.30 18.52 -14.73
N SER A 616 -20.26 17.28 -14.22
CA SER A 616 -19.85 16.11 -14.99
C SER A 616 -20.70 14.89 -14.63
N ALA A 617 -20.98 14.03 -15.61
CA ALA A 617 -21.68 12.77 -15.40
C ALA A 617 -21.13 11.71 -16.37
N THR A 618 -20.77 10.55 -15.83
CA THR A 618 -20.05 9.50 -16.57
C THR A 618 -20.63 8.14 -16.22
N PHE A 619 -21.03 7.37 -17.23
CA PHE A 619 -21.42 5.98 -17.07
C PHE A 619 -20.21 5.09 -16.71
N ASP A 620 -20.45 4.08 -15.88
CA ASP A 620 -19.47 3.06 -15.49
C ASP A 620 -19.08 2.13 -16.66
N SER A 621 -19.87 2.11 -17.73
CA SER A 621 -19.59 1.41 -18.99
C SER A 621 -20.02 2.25 -20.20
N ALA A 622 -19.39 2.02 -21.36
CA ALA A 622 -19.82 2.56 -22.65
C ALA A 622 -20.80 1.63 -23.40
N THR A 623 -20.97 0.39 -22.94
CA THR A 623 -21.80 -0.64 -23.59
C THR A 623 -23.28 -0.28 -23.57
N VAL A 624 -24.02 -0.76 -24.58
CA VAL A 624 -25.49 -0.77 -24.56
C VAL A 624 -25.99 -1.59 -23.35
N GLY A 625 -27.03 -1.11 -22.68
CA GLY A 625 -27.65 -1.79 -21.54
C GLY A 625 -28.47 -0.85 -20.65
N ASP A 626 -29.32 -1.44 -19.82
CA ASP A 626 -30.16 -0.76 -18.84
C ASP A 626 -29.47 -0.68 -17.47
N ASP A 627 -29.92 0.21 -16.57
CA ASP A 627 -29.46 0.35 -15.18
C ASP A 627 -27.92 0.48 -14.99
N ILE A 628 -27.22 0.97 -16.01
CA ILE A 628 -25.77 1.20 -15.96
C ILE A 628 -25.53 2.37 -15.00
N GLY A 629 -24.68 2.14 -13.99
CA GLY A 629 -24.32 3.15 -13.00
C GLY A 629 -23.72 4.41 -13.63
N ILE A 630 -24.09 5.56 -13.09
CA ILE A 630 -23.57 6.88 -13.46
C ILE A 630 -22.97 7.52 -12.22
N THR A 631 -21.71 7.91 -12.33
CA THR A 631 -20.99 8.71 -11.33
C THR A 631 -21.01 10.19 -11.76
N TYR A 632 -21.42 11.10 -10.88
CA TYR A 632 -21.59 12.51 -11.23
C TYR A 632 -21.21 13.51 -10.14
N SER A 633 -21.00 14.77 -10.54
CA SER A 633 -20.60 15.89 -9.69
C SER A 633 -21.04 17.24 -10.27
N GLY A 634 -21.11 18.27 -9.42
CA GLY A 634 -21.43 19.66 -9.83
C GLY A 634 -22.91 19.96 -10.11
N TYR A 635 -23.82 19.05 -9.77
CA TYR A 635 -25.27 19.28 -9.86
C TYR A 635 -25.86 19.70 -8.51
N SER A 636 -26.96 20.44 -8.52
CA SER A 636 -27.69 20.87 -7.33
C SER A 636 -29.21 20.85 -7.53
N LEU A 637 -29.97 21.17 -6.48
CA LEU A 637 -31.44 21.19 -6.50
C LEU A 637 -31.96 22.61 -6.28
N ALA A 638 -32.97 23.00 -7.06
CA ALA A 638 -33.67 24.28 -6.93
C ALA A 638 -35.19 24.11 -7.07
N GLY A 639 -35.96 25.15 -6.74
CA GLY A 639 -37.43 25.13 -6.72
C GLY A 639 -38.00 25.22 -5.30
N ALA A 640 -39.29 25.53 -5.20
CA ALA A 640 -39.97 25.84 -3.93
C ALA A 640 -39.88 24.72 -2.87
N ASN A 641 -39.83 23.45 -3.32
CA ASN A 641 -39.79 22.29 -2.43
C ASN A 641 -38.38 21.70 -2.27
N ALA A 642 -37.33 22.28 -2.87
CA ALA A 642 -36.00 21.67 -2.94
C ALA A 642 -35.40 21.28 -1.58
N SER A 643 -35.78 21.96 -0.49
CA SER A 643 -35.38 21.64 0.88
C SER A 643 -35.89 20.30 1.42
N GLN A 644 -36.93 19.73 0.80
CA GLN A 644 -37.51 18.40 1.09
C GLN A 644 -36.74 17.26 0.43
N TYR A 645 -35.73 17.55 -0.39
CA TYR A 645 -35.03 16.59 -1.22
C TYR A 645 -33.50 16.67 -1.04
N ALA A 646 -32.82 15.58 -1.38
CA ALA A 646 -31.37 15.51 -1.47
C ALA A 646 -30.96 14.69 -2.71
N LEU A 647 -29.77 14.92 -3.24
CA LEU A 647 -29.18 14.02 -4.24
C LEU A 647 -28.53 12.83 -3.52
N ALA A 648 -28.50 11.66 -4.17
CA ALA A 648 -27.90 10.45 -3.61
C ALA A 648 -26.37 10.58 -3.53
N ASP A 649 -25.85 10.61 -2.30
CA ASP A 649 -24.44 10.86 -1.97
C ASP A 649 -23.96 9.89 -0.87
N PHE A 650 -22.65 9.63 -0.82
CA PHE A 650 -22.03 8.66 0.09
C PHE A 650 -21.13 9.35 1.12
N CYS A 651 -20.86 8.64 2.23
CA CYS A 651 -20.12 9.21 3.36
C CYS A 651 -18.62 8.84 3.39
N CYS A 652 -18.20 7.82 2.61
CA CYS A 652 -16.78 7.50 2.37
C CYS A 652 -16.30 7.76 0.92
N VAL A 653 -17.14 8.28 0.02
CA VAL A 653 -16.74 8.75 -1.32
C VAL A 653 -17.51 10.02 -1.68
N SER A 654 -16.80 11.04 -2.18
CA SER A 654 -17.34 12.37 -2.50
C SER A 654 -18.05 12.44 -3.86
N ASN A 655 -18.75 11.37 -4.25
CA ASN A 655 -19.21 11.13 -5.60
C ASN A 655 -20.68 10.68 -5.59
N GLN A 656 -21.55 11.44 -6.25
CA GLN A 656 -22.97 11.13 -6.30
C GLN A 656 -23.27 10.05 -7.35
N ARG A 657 -24.31 9.26 -7.07
CA ARG A 657 -24.63 8.04 -7.83
C ARG A 657 -26.08 8.02 -8.31
N THR A 658 -26.26 7.66 -9.57
CA THR A 658 -27.54 7.32 -10.19
C THR A 658 -27.30 6.19 -11.20
N GLN A 659 -28.27 5.85 -12.04
CA GLN A 659 -28.10 4.97 -13.20
C GLN A 659 -28.81 5.58 -14.41
N GLY A 660 -28.55 5.03 -15.58
CA GLY A 660 -29.32 5.30 -16.78
C GLY A 660 -29.23 4.16 -17.79
N THR A 661 -29.92 4.33 -18.90
CA THR A 661 -29.91 3.40 -20.03
C THR A 661 -29.00 3.92 -21.13
N ILE A 662 -28.12 3.07 -21.67
CA ILE A 662 -27.47 3.31 -22.96
C ILE A 662 -28.23 2.47 -24.00
N SER A 663 -29.18 3.09 -24.69
CA SER A 663 -29.96 2.43 -25.75
C SER A 663 -29.13 2.20 -27.00
N ALA A 664 -29.36 1.11 -27.72
CA ALA A 664 -28.76 0.89 -29.03
C ALA A 664 -29.12 2.03 -30.00
N ALA A 665 -28.20 2.39 -30.90
CA ALA A 665 -28.50 3.32 -31.98
C ALA A 665 -29.57 2.70 -32.91
N PRO A 666 -30.59 3.48 -33.33
CA PRO A 666 -31.61 2.96 -34.23
C PRO A 666 -30.97 2.54 -35.55
N VAL A 667 -31.17 1.29 -35.96
CA VAL A 667 -30.61 0.77 -37.21
C VAL A 667 -31.31 1.46 -38.38
N THR A 668 -30.62 2.43 -38.98
CA THR A 668 -31.03 3.03 -40.25
C THR A 668 -30.85 2.00 -41.36
N THR A 669 -31.92 1.26 -41.65
CA THR A 669 -31.98 0.46 -42.89
C THR A 669 -31.67 1.38 -44.06
N PRO A 670 -30.69 1.06 -44.93
CA PRO A 670 -30.41 1.89 -46.10
C PRO A 670 -31.68 1.97 -46.96
N PRO A 671 -32.00 3.13 -47.56
CA PRO A 671 -33.22 3.30 -48.33
C PRO A 671 -33.24 2.26 -49.46
N VAL A 672 -34.25 1.38 -49.42
CA VAL A 672 -34.43 0.32 -50.42
C VAL A 672 -34.69 0.99 -51.76
N THR A 673 -33.64 1.12 -52.56
CA THR A 673 -33.76 1.62 -53.93
C THR A 673 -34.57 0.57 -54.70
N PRO A 674 -35.75 0.91 -55.24
CA PRO A 674 -36.60 -0.07 -55.90
C PRO A 674 -35.84 -0.69 -57.08
N PRO A 675 -35.93 -2.02 -57.30
CA PRO A 675 -35.15 -2.70 -58.32
C PRO A 675 -35.50 -2.15 -59.70
N VAL A 676 -34.52 -1.50 -60.34
CA VAL A 676 -34.64 -1.00 -61.71
C VAL A 676 -34.89 -2.21 -62.61
N THR A 677 -36.13 -2.37 -63.06
CA THR A 677 -36.55 -3.53 -63.84
C THR A 677 -36.12 -3.33 -65.29
N PRO A 678 -35.16 -4.12 -65.83
CA PRO A 678 -34.83 -4.04 -67.24
C PRO A 678 -36.03 -4.51 -68.09
N PRO A 679 -36.26 -3.92 -69.28
CA PRO A 679 -37.41 -4.26 -70.11
C PRO A 679 -37.36 -5.72 -70.56
N VAL A 680 -38.49 -6.42 -70.41
CA VAL A 680 -38.61 -7.85 -70.74
C VAL A 680 -38.58 -8.04 -72.26
N VAL A 681 -37.55 -8.73 -72.74
CA VAL A 681 -37.50 -9.28 -74.11
C VAL A 681 -37.78 -10.78 -74.02
N PRO A 682 -38.86 -11.29 -74.66
CA PRO A 682 -39.20 -12.72 -74.59
C PRO A 682 -38.26 -13.56 -75.47
N PRO A 683 -37.60 -14.60 -74.95
CA PRO A 683 -36.74 -15.48 -75.74
C PRO A 683 -37.56 -16.46 -76.58
N ILE A 684 -37.20 -16.59 -77.87
CA ILE A 684 -37.76 -17.59 -78.78
C ILE A 684 -37.03 -18.92 -78.57
N VAL A 685 -37.77 -20.02 -78.42
CA VAL A 685 -37.22 -21.36 -78.18
C VAL A 685 -37.24 -22.22 -79.44
N PRO A 686 -36.08 -22.75 -79.87
CA PRO A 686 -35.99 -23.94 -80.72
C PRO A 686 -35.39 -25.13 -79.92
N PRO A 687 -36.11 -26.27 -79.79
CA PRO A 687 -35.59 -27.45 -79.12
C PRO A 687 -34.93 -28.44 -80.10
N VAL A 688 -33.75 -28.94 -79.77
CA VAL A 688 -33.20 -30.22 -80.27
C VAL A 688 -32.32 -30.86 -79.22
N THR A 689 -32.21 -32.20 -79.24
CA THR A 689 -31.62 -33.00 -78.16
C THR A 689 -30.29 -33.67 -78.64
N PRO A 690 -29.73 -34.74 -78.03
CA PRO A 690 -28.28 -34.91 -77.80
C PRO A 690 -27.61 -35.72 -78.97
N PRO A 691 -26.40 -36.37 -78.90
CA PRO A 691 -25.61 -36.77 -77.72
C PRO A 691 -24.05 -36.95 -77.84
N VAL A 692 -23.49 -37.60 -76.80
CA VAL A 692 -22.28 -38.49 -76.71
C VAL A 692 -20.80 -37.99 -76.78
N THR A 693 -20.15 -38.15 -75.62
CA THR A 693 -18.77 -38.70 -75.36
C THR A 693 -17.49 -37.86 -75.58
N PRO A 694 -16.35 -38.22 -74.92
CA PRO A 694 -15.21 -37.32 -74.60
C PRO A 694 -13.86 -37.90 -75.12
N PRO A 695 -12.73 -37.93 -74.36
CA PRO A 695 -11.95 -36.89 -73.66
C PRO A 695 -10.50 -36.73 -74.21
N VAL A 696 -9.85 -35.56 -74.07
CA VAL A 696 -8.36 -35.47 -74.14
C VAL A 696 -7.77 -34.33 -73.27
N THR A 697 -6.44 -34.38 -73.08
CA THR A 697 -5.62 -33.70 -72.06
C THR A 697 -4.90 -32.40 -72.54
N PRO A 698 -4.23 -31.61 -71.66
CA PRO A 698 -3.90 -30.19 -71.91
C PRO A 698 -2.48 -29.90 -72.45
N PRO A 699 -2.21 -28.64 -72.86
CA PRO A 699 -0.87 -28.08 -72.75
C PRO A 699 -0.74 -26.60 -72.32
N VAL A 700 0.27 -26.33 -71.47
CA VAL A 700 1.30 -25.26 -71.60
C VAL A 700 0.92 -23.75 -71.56
N ALA A 701 1.21 -23.13 -70.40
CA ALA A 701 2.22 -22.08 -70.13
C ALA A 701 2.16 -20.65 -70.82
N PRO A 702 2.91 -19.63 -70.30
CA PRO A 702 2.57 -18.20 -70.43
C PRO A 702 3.52 -17.36 -71.33
N PRO A 703 3.24 -16.04 -71.48
CA PRO A 703 4.33 -15.05 -71.64
C PRO A 703 4.15 -13.67 -70.94
N VAL A 704 5.29 -13.13 -70.46
CA VAL A 704 5.78 -11.71 -70.41
C VAL A 704 4.95 -10.52 -69.85
N THR A 705 5.32 -10.05 -68.63
CA THR A 705 6.07 -8.79 -68.27
C THR A 705 5.77 -7.41 -68.98
N PRO A 706 6.29 -6.22 -68.53
CA PRO A 706 5.53 -5.26 -67.70
C PRO A 706 5.64 -3.76 -68.10
N PRO A 707 5.05 -2.82 -67.32
CA PRO A 707 5.62 -1.46 -67.12
C PRO A 707 5.74 -1.09 -65.62
N VAL A 708 6.91 -0.75 -65.06
CA VAL A 708 7.71 0.51 -65.12
C VAL A 708 7.23 1.64 -64.17
N THR A 709 7.67 1.54 -62.90
CA THR A 709 8.42 2.54 -62.06
C THR A 709 7.93 4.02 -61.87
N PRO A 710 8.53 4.89 -61.00
CA PRO A 710 7.73 5.75 -60.09
C PRO A 710 8.07 7.26 -60.13
N PRO A 711 7.50 8.08 -59.21
CA PRO A 711 7.99 9.43 -58.93
C PRO A 711 8.84 9.56 -57.64
N VAL A 712 10.06 10.09 -57.82
CA VAL A 712 10.98 10.73 -56.86
C VAL A 712 11.49 12.00 -57.58
N THR A 713 11.90 13.15 -57.02
CA THR A 713 12.48 13.57 -55.70
C THR A 713 12.35 15.13 -55.56
N PRO A 714 12.71 15.78 -54.42
CA PRO A 714 12.83 17.27 -54.25
C PRO A 714 14.31 17.75 -54.51
N PRO A 715 14.85 18.96 -54.14
CA PRO A 715 14.39 20.08 -53.28
C PRO A 715 14.79 21.54 -53.74
N VAL A 716 14.90 22.50 -52.79
CA VAL A 716 15.59 23.85 -52.77
C VAL A 716 15.03 25.02 -53.66
N THR A 717 15.27 26.33 -53.41
CA THR A 717 16.01 27.15 -52.39
C THR A 717 15.33 28.56 -52.20
N PRO A 718 15.73 29.44 -51.24
CA PRO A 718 15.13 30.77 -51.00
C PRO A 718 15.96 31.97 -51.56
N PRO A 719 15.45 33.22 -51.48
CA PRO A 719 16.23 34.45 -51.60
C PRO A 719 16.41 35.21 -50.25
N VAL A 720 17.39 36.13 -50.23
CA VAL A 720 17.83 36.97 -49.09
C VAL A 720 17.91 38.44 -49.53
N VAL A 721 17.78 39.42 -48.63
CA VAL A 721 18.54 40.71 -48.61
C VAL A 721 18.32 41.48 -47.27
N PRO A 722 19.39 41.98 -46.59
CA PRO A 722 19.37 42.84 -45.38
C PRO A 722 19.76 44.31 -45.76
N PRO A 723 20.41 45.21 -44.95
CA PRO A 723 20.86 45.22 -43.53
C PRO A 723 20.64 46.59 -42.77
N VAL A 724 21.48 46.88 -41.74
CA VAL A 724 21.78 48.19 -41.06
C VAL A 724 20.82 48.59 -39.89
N THR A 725 21.23 48.95 -38.66
CA THR A 725 22.56 49.16 -38.00
C THR A 725 22.60 48.63 -36.54
N THR A 726 23.73 48.77 -35.82
CA THR A 726 24.02 48.17 -34.48
C THR A 726 24.28 49.24 -33.35
N PRO A 727 25.04 49.05 -32.23
CA PRO A 727 24.74 49.64 -30.87
C PRO A 727 25.80 50.72 -30.46
N PRO A 728 26.15 51.07 -29.18
CA PRO A 728 25.66 50.74 -27.82
C PRO A 728 25.17 52.00 -27.02
N VAL A 729 25.20 52.18 -25.67
CA VAL A 729 26.28 52.17 -24.63
C VAL A 729 25.69 52.02 -23.18
N THR A 730 26.55 51.86 -22.17
CA THR A 730 26.29 51.88 -20.70
C THR A 730 27.48 52.54 -19.95
N PRO A 731 27.45 52.77 -18.61
CA PRO A 731 26.53 53.52 -17.73
C PRO A 731 27.09 54.95 -17.42
N PRO A 732 26.65 55.71 -16.37
CA PRO A 732 27.35 55.61 -15.06
C PRO A 732 26.54 55.94 -13.76
N VAL A 733 27.25 55.78 -12.64
CA VAL A 733 26.92 55.91 -11.18
C VAL A 733 26.52 57.32 -10.69
N THR A 734 25.69 57.43 -9.63
CA THR A 734 25.84 58.43 -8.51
C THR A 734 24.93 58.18 -7.28
N THR A 735 25.41 58.56 -6.07
CA THR A 735 24.77 58.48 -4.72
C THR A 735 25.53 59.39 -3.72
N PRO A 736 25.09 59.66 -2.47
CA PRO A 736 23.77 59.55 -1.83
C PRO A 736 23.21 61.00 -1.61
N PRO A 737 23.03 61.65 -0.42
CA PRO A 737 22.83 61.30 1.02
C PRO A 737 21.31 61.26 1.37
N VAL A 738 20.69 61.56 2.55
CA VAL A 738 21.04 62.18 3.87
C VAL A 738 20.15 61.60 5.02
N THR A 739 20.25 62.14 6.24
CA THR A 739 19.57 61.76 7.51
C THR A 739 19.42 62.99 8.43
N PRO A 740 18.76 62.95 9.64
CA PRO A 740 17.61 62.21 10.18
C PRO A 740 16.51 63.18 10.74
N PRO A 741 15.57 62.76 11.63
CA PRO A 741 15.73 63.02 13.08
C PRO A 741 15.20 61.89 14.01
N VAL A 742 14.99 62.18 15.31
CA VAL A 742 15.06 61.22 16.46
C VAL A 742 13.86 61.23 17.44
N THR A 743 13.45 60.02 17.91
CA THR A 743 12.76 59.63 19.20
C THR A 743 11.45 60.36 19.64
N PRO A 744 10.70 59.95 20.69
CA PRO A 744 10.87 58.89 21.73
C PRO A 744 9.73 57.80 21.73
N PRO A 745 9.68 56.83 22.69
CA PRO A 745 8.88 55.59 22.55
C PRO A 745 7.56 55.53 23.35
N ALA A 746 6.65 54.63 22.95
CA ALA A 746 5.52 54.17 23.77
C ALA A 746 5.01 52.75 23.39
N ALA A 747 4.58 51.99 24.41
CA ALA A 747 3.67 50.83 24.42
C ALA A 747 3.75 49.73 23.32
N THR A 748 3.93 48.48 23.76
CA THR A 748 3.65 47.25 23.00
C THR A 748 2.17 46.85 23.07
N PRO A 749 1.52 46.56 21.93
CA PRO A 749 0.35 45.68 21.84
C PRO A 749 0.74 44.32 21.23
N ALA A 750 -0.05 43.28 21.51
CA ALA A 750 0.17 41.94 20.95
C ALA A 750 -0.12 41.88 19.43
N VAL A 751 0.80 41.33 18.64
CA VAL A 751 0.63 41.14 17.20
C VAL A 751 0.05 39.76 16.91
N PHE A 752 -1.14 39.72 16.32
CA PHE A 752 -1.67 38.52 15.67
C PHE A 752 -0.83 38.20 14.43
N TYR A 753 -0.38 36.96 14.29
CA TYR A 753 0.13 36.45 13.02
C TYR A 753 -1.05 36.04 12.12
N PRO A 754 -1.27 36.67 10.96
CA PRO A 754 -2.23 36.15 9.98
C PRO A 754 -1.66 34.85 9.38
N LEU A 755 -2.40 33.75 9.52
CA LEU A 755 -2.02 32.47 8.93
C LEU A 755 -2.20 32.53 7.41
N VAL A 756 -1.11 32.67 6.66
CA VAL A 756 -1.13 32.68 5.20
C VAL A 756 -1.55 31.31 4.69
N THR A 757 -2.74 31.23 4.09
CA THR A 757 -3.22 30.04 3.39
C THR A 757 -2.52 29.93 2.02
N PRO A 758 -1.76 28.87 1.73
CA PRO A 758 -1.18 28.68 0.41
C PRO A 758 -2.27 28.37 -0.62
N THR A 759 -2.22 29.03 -1.77
CA THR A 759 -3.07 28.71 -2.92
C THR A 759 -2.67 27.35 -3.51
N PRO A 760 -3.65 26.51 -3.95
CA PRO A 760 -3.34 25.20 -4.51
C PRO A 760 -2.71 25.34 -5.90
N ILE A 761 -1.48 24.86 -6.04
CA ILE A 761 -0.81 24.72 -7.34
C ILE A 761 -1.37 23.46 -8.02
N SER A 762 -1.83 23.58 -9.26
CA SER A 762 -2.29 22.42 -10.03
C SER A 762 -1.08 21.64 -10.56
N ALA A 763 -0.94 20.38 -10.16
CA ALA A 763 0.12 19.48 -10.59
C ALA A 763 -0.48 18.18 -11.13
N THR A 764 -0.32 17.93 -12.43
CA THR A 764 -0.77 16.71 -13.09
C THR A 764 0.33 15.65 -13.01
N SER A 765 0.32 14.86 -11.94
CA SER A 765 1.08 13.61 -11.84
C SER A 765 0.24 12.55 -11.12
N SER A 766 0.35 11.30 -11.54
CA SER A 766 -0.45 10.17 -11.07
C SER A 766 0.28 9.36 -10.01
N ASP A 767 0.51 9.96 -8.83
CA ASP A 767 1.21 9.31 -7.72
C ASP A 767 0.51 9.44 -6.35
N LEU A 768 0.72 8.47 -5.47
CA LEU A 768 -0.19 8.16 -4.33
C LEU A 768 0.06 8.99 -3.05
N ALA A 769 -0.14 10.31 -3.14
CA ALA A 769 -0.05 11.23 -2.00
C ALA A 769 -1.33 11.28 -1.14
N PHE A 770 -1.51 10.33 -0.21
CA PHE A 770 -2.58 10.37 0.81
C PHE A 770 -2.28 11.40 1.93
N ASN A 771 -2.51 12.67 1.67
CA ASN A 771 -2.22 13.76 2.60
C ASN A 771 -3.38 13.98 3.61
N VAL A 772 -3.27 13.41 4.82
CA VAL A 772 -4.29 13.55 5.88
C VAL A 772 -4.10 14.87 6.64
N VAL A 773 -4.52 15.97 6.01
CA VAL A 773 -4.74 17.27 6.68
C VAL A 773 -6.21 17.66 6.52
N GLY A 774 -7.06 17.01 7.33
CA GLY A 774 -8.50 17.27 7.43
C GLY A 774 -9.39 16.25 6.72
N GLY A 775 -10.21 15.54 7.50
CA GLY A 775 -11.57 15.07 7.12
C GLY A 775 -11.80 14.21 5.87
N GLY A 776 -10.77 13.65 5.23
CA GLY A 776 -10.91 12.95 3.95
C GLY A 776 -10.50 11.47 3.99
N VAL A 777 -11.43 10.58 4.34
CA VAL A 777 -11.25 9.13 4.08
C VAL A 777 -11.57 8.87 2.61
N ARG A 778 -10.54 8.71 1.78
CA ARG A 778 -10.68 8.43 0.35
C ARG A 778 -10.43 6.96 0.06
N MET A 779 -11.46 6.25 -0.39
CA MET A 779 -11.34 4.90 -0.94
C MET A 779 -10.51 4.91 -2.24
N PRO A 780 -9.81 3.81 -2.58
CA PRO A 780 -9.35 3.58 -3.96
C PRO A 780 -10.56 3.45 -4.92
N PRO A 781 -10.38 3.64 -6.24
CA PRO A 781 -11.46 3.54 -7.20
C PRO A 781 -12.13 2.15 -7.20
N TYR A 782 -13.42 2.14 -7.52
CA TYR A 782 -14.26 0.96 -7.58
C TYR A 782 -13.94 0.12 -8.83
N GLU A 783 -12.98 -0.81 -8.70
CA GLU A 783 -12.90 -1.94 -9.62
C GLU A 783 -14.06 -2.91 -9.35
N THR A 784 -15.03 -2.95 -10.26
CA THR A 784 -15.95 -4.08 -10.36
C THR A 784 -15.16 -5.37 -10.58
N ALA A 785 -15.51 -6.43 -9.84
CA ALA A 785 -14.92 -7.74 -10.04
C ALA A 785 -15.28 -8.26 -11.44
N ARG A 786 -14.30 -8.24 -12.37
CA ARG A 786 -14.50 -8.70 -13.75
C ARG A 786 -14.64 -10.22 -13.82
N VAL A 787 -15.84 -10.74 -13.62
CA VAL A 787 -16.20 -12.07 -14.13
C VAL A 787 -16.44 -11.94 -15.62
N SER A 788 -15.34 -12.00 -16.40
CA SER A 788 -15.45 -12.19 -17.85
C SER A 788 -15.89 -13.65 -18.09
N PRO A 789 -16.99 -13.92 -18.82
CA PRO A 789 -17.33 -15.28 -19.21
C PRO A 789 -16.24 -15.85 -20.14
N SER A 790 -16.09 -17.16 -20.14
CA SER A 790 -15.14 -17.89 -20.98
C SER A 790 -15.37 -17.62 -22.47
N VAL A 791 -14.30 -17.69 -23.26
CA VAL A 791 -14.36 -17.54 -24.72
C VAL A 791 -15.29 -18.60 -25.33
N GLU A 792 -16.08 -18.18 -26.31
CA GLU A 792 -17.06 -18.97 -27.04
C GLU A 792 -16.39 -20.12 -27.81
N GLU A 793 -16.59 -21.36 -27.36
CA GLU A 793 -15.99 -22.55 -27.99
C GLU A 793 -16.77 -22.96 -29.25
N VAL A 794 -16.04 -23.23 -30.34
CA VAL A 794 -16.62 -23.47 -31.68
C VAL A 794 -17.40 -24.79 -31.72
N VAL A 795 -18.72 -24.68 -31.66
CA VAL A 795 -19.64 -25.83 -31.79
C VAL A 795 -19.47 -26.51 -33.16
N ARG A 796 -18.89 -27.72 -33.15
CA ARG A 796 -19.07 -28.70 -34.23
C ARG A 796 -20.18 -29.68 -33.82
N PRO A 797 -21.17 -29.97 -34.67
CA PRO A 797 -22.19 -30.96 -34.35
C PRO A 797 -21.58 -32.37 -34.36
N MET A 798 -21.78 -33.13 -33.29
CA MET A 798 -21.56 -34.58 -33.25
C MET A 798 -22.89 -35.31 -33.07
N GLU A 799 -22.96 -36.54 -33.57
CA GLU A 799 -24.21 -37.18 -33.96
C GLU A 799 -24.99 -37.83 -32.81
N ARG A 800 -26.31 -37.92 -32.97
CA ARG A 800 -27.27 -38.19 -31.89
C ARG A 800 -27.63 -39.68 -31.78
N ALA A 801 -26.95 -40.40 -30.87
CA ALA A 801 -27.35 -41.76 -30.49
C ALA A 801 -28.61 -41.77 -29.57
N ALA A 802 -29.38 -42.85 -29.63
CA ALA A 802 -30.68 -43.02 -28.96
C ALA A 802 -30.56 -43.68 -27.55
N PRO A 803 -31.58 -43.61 -26.67
CA PRO A 803 -31.43 -43.84 -25.23
C PRO A 803 -31.64 -45.31 -24.79
N VAL A 804 -31.15 -45.62 -23.59
CA VAL A 804 -31.47 -46.83 -22.80
C VAL A 804 -31.88 -46.42 -21.39
N ALA A 805 -32.90 -47.07 -20.83
CA ALA A 805 -33.45 -46.82 -19.49
C ALA A 805 -34.25 -48.06 -19.00
N PRO A 806 -34.62 -48.16 -17.70
CA PRO A 806 -34.06 -47.55 -16.50
C PRO A 806 -33.63 -48.61 -15.45
N ALA A 807 -33.00 -48.20 -14.34
CA ALA A 807 -32.83 -49.06 -13.15
C ALA A 807 -32.80 -48.24 -11.85
N ALA A 808 -33.52 -48.71 -10.82
CA ALA A 808 -33.57 -48.14 -9.46
C ALA A 808 -34.19 -49.16 -8.49
N PRO A 809 -34.07 -49.01 -7.15
CA PRO A 809 -33.06 -48.30 -6.37
C PRO A 809 -32.32 -49.24 -5.38
N ARG A 810 -31.39 -48.73 -4.56
CA ARG A 810 -31.00 -49.36 -3.28
C ARG A 810 -30.78 -48.30 -2.18
N PRO A 811 -31.14 -48.56 -0.89
CA PRO A 811 -30.98 -47.57 0.18
C PRO A 811 -29.57 -47.58 0.80
N MET A 812 -29.12 -46.44 1.32
CA MET A 812 -27.96 -46.37 2.22
C MET A 812 -28.35 -46.79 3.65
N GLN A 813 -27.47 -47.52 4.32
CA GLN A 813 -27.60 -47.86 5.75
C GLN A 813 -26.85 -46.84 6.62
N VAL A 814 -27.43 -46.49 7.76
CA VAL A 814 -26.83 -45.60 8.77
C VAL A 814 -26.21 -46.45 9.89
N PRO A 815 -24.91 -46.30 10.21
CA PRO A 815 -24.30 -46.97 11.37
C PRO A 815 -24.84 -46.42 12.70
N VAL A 816 -25.28 -47.30 13.60
CA VAL A 816 -25.76 -46.95 14.94
C VAL A 816 -24.68 -47.30 15.97
N TYR A 817 -24.29 -46.34 16.81
CA TYR A 817 -23.48 -46.58 18.00
C TYR A 817 -24.37 -46.72 19.26
N PRO A 818 -24.12 -47.71 20.15
CA PRO A 818 -25.00 -48.02 21.27
C PRO A 818 -24.75 -47.12 22.51
N ARG A 819 -25.82 -46.83 23.26
CA ARG A 819 -25.74 -46.25 24.62
C ARG A 819 -25.56 -47.34 25.68
N LYS A 820 -24.74 -47.08 26.69
CA LYS A 820 -24.96 -47.48 28.09
C LYS A 820 -24.68 -46.24 28.95
N GLN A 821 -25.64 -45.65 29.66
CA GLN A 821 -26.54 -46.16 30.71
C GLN A 821 -25.89 -46.02 32.10
N ASP A 822 -26.43 -45.07 32.85
CA ASP A 822 -25.96 -44.60 34.15
C ASP A 822 -26.24 -45.59 35.28
N ARG A 823 -25.46 -45.49 36.36
CA ARG A 823 -25.85 -45.91 37.71
C ARG A 823 -25.19 -45.03 38.77
N ASN A 824 -26.03 -44.58 39.71
CA ASN A 824 -25.73 -43.87 40.96
C ASN A 824 -25.16 -42.45 40.79
#